data_AF-A0A0M3JU90-F1
#
_entry.id   AF-A0A0M3JU90-F1
#
_cell.length_a   1.000
_cell.length_b   1.000
_cell.length_c   1.000
_cell.angle_alpha   90.00
_cell.angle_beta   90.00
_cell.angle_gamma   90.00
#
_symmetry.space_group_name_H-M   'P 1'
#
loop_
_entity.id
_entity.type
_entity.pdbx_description
1 polymer ?
#
loop_
_entity_poly.entity_id
_entity_poly.type
_entity_poly.pdbx_seq_one_letter_code
_entity_poly.pdbx_strand_id
1 'polypeptide(L)'
;MEAANDKRKQFGTRYLTDDSAVFTYNAWDNVEWNDTQLREAKAKVDKQKETAVEGQKAEQLKQNASIQWDEFYSKHDNKFFMDRNWLLTEFPELNMDGRVENNAGPLRVLEVGCGVGNTTFPLLDSCAHGQIFVYSCDYSANAIELMKKNEKFDAQTCHAFEWDICGEPTDQIAANSLDFILLIYVLSAIPPEKQQKAVDNLVRLLKPGGLVLLKDYGEYDLTQLRFKKNRFIDEKLYCRGDGTLVYFFTQNELDRLFRNAGLSKENKKQLLRLCCETIRCKNFLDGLLECQQIRDLLTNKSLGDFSLLYVLLYEFVLGKGIRNISKRLSAPILAISKLIHEQAEHLKEAGRGVMDDEKCDNDDGTSMRRMIPRYARVNTLKWSFDEALKALEQEDWIIERIESTQDMEVFRECVKNMAENQIIIDPHIENLLLFRGDLDLHSYWIVDEGYVLLQDKASCLPAVLLKPKENSEVFDCCAAPGMKTSHLAAILCNSGKIWAMDKSSERIRTLRMMLKNAAATNVNVLCDDFLSIDVTDQKFAKVHYALVDPPCSGSGIVKRMDKYFDDSDCTDERRLRSLSNLQAMILKQAFKFPKLKRLVYSTCSIHTQENEAVVEEVLNDETISEKWELENALPNWSHRGDSKHYEFADKCIRASPTSDLTNGFFVAVFRKKKKHHNAPS
;
A
#
# COMPACT_ATOMS: atom_id res chain seq x y z
N MET A 1 -4.85 -24.82 -23.42
CA MET A 1 -5.71 -23.95 -22.60
C MET A 1 -5.18 -24.01 -21.18
N GLU A 2 -4.13 -23.23 -20.91
CA GLU A 2 -3.54 -23.10 -19.58
C GLU A 2 -4.37 -22.08 -18.81
N ALA A 3 -4.86 -22.48 -17.64
CA ALA A 3 -5.56 -21.59 -16.72
C ALA A 3 -4.57 -20.54 -16.21
N ALA A 4 -4.84 -19.27 -16.51
CA ALA A 4 -4.14 -18.14 -15.91
C ALA A 4 -4.23 -18.25 -14.39
N ASN A 5 -3.08 -18.16 -13.74
CA ASN A 5 -2.91 -18.29 -12.30
C ASN A 5 -3.33 -16.97 -11.64
N ASP A 6 -4.65 -16.72 -11.63
CA ASP A 6 -5.29 -15.51 -11.11
C ASP A 6 -5.17 -15.50 -9.57
N LYS A 7 -4.21 -14.75 -9.05
CA LYS A 7 -4.02 -14.61 -7.60
C LYS A 7 -5.14 -13.76 -7.03
N ARG A 8 -5.88 -14.30 -6.06
CA ARG A 8 -6.97 -13.58 -5.38
C ARG A 8 -6.45 -12.27 -4.75
N LYS A 9 -7.00 -11.13 -5.19
CA LYS A 9 -6.75 -9.78 -4.65
C LYS A 9 -7.12 -9.69 -3.16
N GLN A 10 -6.34 -8.92 -2.40
CA GLN A 10 -6.49 -8.73 -0.96
C GLN A 10 -7.90 -8.24 -0.58
N PHE A 11 -8.46 -8.74 0.53
CA PHE A 11 -9.73 -8.23 1.05
C PHE A 11 -9.63 -6.74 1.40
N GLY A 12 -10.66 -5.96 1.07
CA GLY A 12 -10.67 -4.51 1.25
C GLY A 12 -10.05 -3.72 0.09
N THR A 13 -9.80 -4.37 -1.06
CA THR A 13 -9.19 -3.76 -2.27
C THR A 13 -10.00 -4.01 -3.55
N ARG A 14 -11.13 -4.71 -3.48
CA ARG A 14 -12.04 -4.97 -4.60
C ARG A 14 -13.13 -3.90 -4.63
N TYR A 15 -13.07 -3.03 -5.62
CA TYR A 15 -14.05 -1.97 -5.85
C TYR A 15 -14.97 -2.36 -6.99
N LEU A 16 -16.27 -2.13 -6.79
CA LEU A 16 -17.24 -2.28 -7.86
C LEU A 16 -17.07 -1.08 -8.80
N THR A 17 -16.80 -1.35 -10.08
CA THR A 17 -16.64 -0.32 -11.13
C THR A 17 -17.96 -0.03 -11.87
N ASP A 18 -18.91 -0.96 -11.83
CA ASP A 18 -20.24 -0.84 -12.43
C ASP A 18 -21.33 -1.12 -11.37
N ASP A 19 -22.02 -0.07 -10.95
CA ASP A 19 -23.08 -0.13 -9.94
C ASP A 19 -24.27 -1.02 -10.34
N SER A 20 -24.42 -1.34 -11.62
CA SER A 20 -25.46 -2.27 -12.09
C SER A 20 -25.08 -3.74 -11.87
N ALA A 21 -23.79 -4.03 -11.66
CA ALA A 21 -23.24 -5.36 -11.52
C ALA A 21 -23.03 -5.80 -10.05
N VAL A 22 -23.55 -5.04 -9.06
CA VAL A 22 -23.45 -5.35 -7.61
C VAL A 22 -23.81 -6.81 -7.31
N PHE A 23 -24.82 -7.36 -8.00
CA PHE A 23 -25.34 -8.70 -7.76
C PHE A 23 -24.77 -9.78 -8.69
N THR A 24 -23.87 -9.41 -9.61
CA THR A 24 -23.26 -10.32 -10.59
C THR A 24 -22.10 -11.12 -9.99
N TYR A 25 -21.43 -10.58 -8.96
CA TYR A 25 -20.30 -11.21 -8.28
C TYR A 25 -20.52 -11.31 -6.77
N ASN A 26 -19.95 -12.34 -6.12
CA ASN A 26 -20.27 -12.68 -4.74
C ASN A 26 -19.54 -11.82 -3.66
N ALA A 27 -18.65 -10.89 -4.02
CA ALA A 27 -17.94 -10.07 -3.03
C ALA A 27 -17.34 -8.78 -3.61
N TRP A 28 -17.80 -7.64 -3.12
CA TRP A 28 -17.21 -6.31 -3.35
C TRP A 28 -17.02 -5.60 -2.02
N ASP A 29 -15.85 -5.02 -1.79
CA ASP A 29 -15.43 -4.61 -0.46
C ASP A 29 -15.98 -3.24 -0.04
N ASN A 30 -16.50 -2.44 -1.00
CA ASN A 30 -16.85 -1.04 -0.79
C ASN A 30 -18.18 -0.63 -1.43
N VAL A 31 -19.14 -1.55 -1.52
CA VAL A 31 -20.50 -1.20 -2.01
C VAL A 31 -21.30 -0.61 -0.86
N GLU A 32 -21.62 0.68 -0.96
CA GLU A 32 -22.58 1.32 -0.07
C GLU A 32 -24.00 1.11 -0.59
N TRP A 33 -24.89 0.67 0.29
CA TRP A 33 -26.29 0.47 -0.05
C TRP A 33 -27.01 1.81 -0.03
N ASN A 34 -27.78 2.09 -1.09
CA ASN A 34 -28.67 3.24 -1.10
C ASN A 34 -29.94 2.98 -0.25
N ASP A 35 -30.66 4.04 0.07
CA ASP A 35 -31.88 3.98 0.90
C ASP A 35 -32.97 3.07 0.34
N THR A 36 -33.01 2.87 -0.98
CA THR A 36 -33.99 1.99 -1.63
C THR A 36 -33.61 0.52 -1.39
N GLN A 37 -32.36 0.14 -1.63
CA GLN A 37 -31.85 -1.20 -1.37
C GLN A 37 -32.02 -1.58 0.11
N LEU A 38 -31.72 -0.65 1.03
CA LEU A 38 -31.90 -0.88 2.47
C LEU A 38 -33.37 -1.12 2.82
N ARG A 39 -34.30 -0.34 2.25
CA ARG A 39 -35.74 -0.54 2.42
C ARG A 39 -36.20 -1.90 1.87
N GLU A 40 -35.68 -2.32 0.72
CA GLU A 40 -36.02 -3.61 0.12
C GLU A 40 -35.53 -4.80 0.95
N ALA A 41 -34.28 -4.75 1.45
CA ALA A 41 -33.77 -5.79 2.34
C ALA A 41 -34.58 -5.86 3.63
N LYS A 42 -34.89 -4.72 4.23
CA LYS A 42 -35.73 -4.66 5.42
C LYS A 42 -37.11 -5.27 5.18
N ALA A 43 -37.76 -4.93 4.06
CA ALA A 43 -39.05 -5.50 3.67
C ALA A 43 -38.99 -7.02 3.47
N LYS A 44 -37.89 -7.55 2.90
CA LYS A 44 -37.68 -9.00 2.77
C LYS A 44 -37.55 -9.68 4.14
N VAL A 45 -36.77 -9.10 5.05
CA VAL A 45 -36.61 -9.61 6.41
C VAL A 45 -37.94 -9.56 7.17
N ASP A 46 -38.69 -8.47 7.07
CA ASP A 46 -40.00 -8.34 7.71
C ASP A 46 -40.99 -9.40 7.19
N LYS A 47 -40.98 -9.70 5.89
CA LYS A 47 -41.77 -10.79 5.32
C LYS A 47 -41.32 -12.17 5.81
N GLN A 48 -40.04 -12.39 6.07
CA GLN A 48 -39.55 -13.65 6.64
C GLN A 48 -40.09 -13.87 8.06
N LYS A 49 -40.20 -12.80 8.87
CA LYS A 49 -40.75 -12.84 10.24
C LYS A 49 -42.20 -13.31 10.30
N GLU A 50 -43.00 -13.01 9.27
CA GLU A 50 -44.39 -13.50 9.15
C GLU A 50 -44.47 -15.04 9.10
N THR A 51 -43.38 -15.70 8.74
CA THR A 51 -43.26 -17.15 8.65
C THR A 51 -42.15 -17.67 9.56
N ALA A 52 -42.10 -17.16 10.79
CA ALA A 52 -41.17 -17.60 11.82
C ALA A 52 -41.36 -19.09 12.16
N VAL A 53 -40.29 -19.71 12.65
CA VAL A 53 -40.34 -21.07 13.21
C VAL A 53 -41.21 -21.05 14.47
N GLU A 54 -42.10 -22.04 14.60
CA GLU A 54 -42.98 -22.18 15.77
C GLU A 54 -42.17 -22.28 17.08
N GLY A 55 -42.66 -21.64 18.15
CA GLY A 55 -41.89 -21.38 19.38
C GLY A 55 -41.25 -22.61 20.04
N GLN A 56 -41.94 -23.74 20.09
CA GLN A 56 -41.39 -24.97 20.69
C GLN A 56 -40.24 -25.56 19.85
N LYS A 57 -40.35 -25.48 18.52
CA LYS A 57 -39.30 -25.94 17.59
C LYS A 57 -38.11 -24.97 17.59
N ALA A 58 -38.36 -23.67 17.67
CA ALA A 58 -37.32 -22.65 17.80
C ALA A 58 -36.44 -22.89 19.03
N GLU A 59 -37.05 -23.17 20.18
CA GLU A 59 -36.33 -23.46 21.43
C GLU A 59 -35.53 -24.75 21.36
N GLN A 60 -36.08 -25.81 20.75
CA GLN A 60 -35.35 -27.06 20.50
C GLN A 60 -34.12 -26.86 19.61
N LEU A 61 -34.21 -26.01 18.57
CA LEU A 61 -33.07 -25.70 17.70
C LEU A 61 -31.95 -24.97 18.46
N LYS A 62 -32.29 -24.04 19.37
CA LYS A 62 -31.32 -23.36 20.23
C LYS A 62 -30.63 -24.31 21.21
N GLN A 63 -31.40 -25.21 21.84
CA GLN A 63 -30.89 -26.17 22.81
C GLN A 63 -30.03 -27.27 22.17
N ASN A 64 -30.41 -27.73 20.98
CA ASN A 64 -29.74 -28.83 20.27
C ASN A 64 -28.72 -28.35 19.24
N ALA A 65 -28.31 -27.07 19.26
CA ALA A 65 -27.38 -26.51 18.29
C ALA A 65 -26.09 -27.32 18.17
N SER A 66 -25.59 -27.86 19.30
CA SER A 66 -24.42 -28.74 19.31
C SER A 66 -24.69 -30.06 18.58
N ILE A 67 -25.77 -30.76 18.91
CA ILE A 67 -26.10 -32.07 18.30
C ILE A 67 -26.18 -31.97 16.76
N GLN A 68 -26.64 -30.84 16.23
CA GLN A 68 -26.82 -30.66 14.80
C GLN A 68 -25.53 -30.64 13.98
N TRP A 69 -24.44 -30.00 14.43
CA TRP A 69 -23.19 -30.12 13.66
C TRP A 69 -22.49 -31.45 13.84
N ASP A 70 -22.64 -32.12 14.99
CA ASP A 70 -22.07 -33.46 15.14
C ASP A 70 -22.78 -34.46 14.21
N GLU A 71 -24.11 -34.38 14.13
CA GLU A 71 -24.89 -35.10 13.14
C GLU A 71 -24.52 -34.73 11.70
N PHE A 72 -24.22 -33.44 11.44
CA PHE A 72 -23.79 -32.99 10.13
C PHE A 72 -22.50 -33.69 9.70
N TYR A 73 -21.46 -33.71 10.53
CA TYR A 73 -20.18 -34.36 10.21
C TYR A 73 -20.27 -35.89 10.22
N SER A 74 -21.20 -36.49 10.98
CA SER A 74 -21.46 -37.95 10.89
C SER A 74 -22.00 -38.37 9.51
N LYS A 75 -22.66 -37.46 8.79
CA LYS A 75 -23.30 -37.70 7.49
C LYS A 75 -22.46 -37.21 6.30
N HIS A 76 -21.47 -36.35 6.54
CA HIS A 76 -20.65 -35.73 5.50
C HIS A 76 -19.16 -36.03 5.74
N ASP A 77 -18.54 -36.73 4.80
CA ASP A 77 -17.10 -37.04 4.79
C ASP A 77 -16.25 -35.77 4.52
N ASN A 78 -14.92 -35.92 4.46
CA ASN A 78 -13.88 -34.89 4.33
C ASN A 78 -13.97 -33.93 3.11
N LYS A 79 -15.07 -33.90 2.35
CA LYS A 79 -15.20 -33.16 1.07
C LYS A 79 -16.28 -32.08 1.03
N PHE A 80 -16.99 -31.82 2.14
CA PHE A 80 -18.09 -30.86 2.11
C PHE A 80 -17.63 -29.40 1.93
N PHE A 81 -16.64 -28.98 2.72
CA PHE A 81 -16.06 -27.64 2.62
C PHE A 81 -14.78 -27.68 1.79
N MET A 82 -14.56 -26.64 0.98
CA MET A 82 -13.32 -26.48 0.22
C MET A 82 -12.21 -25.90 1.10
N ASP A 83 -10.96 -26.22 0.76
CA ASP A 83 -9.77 -25.60 1.34
C ASP A 83 -9.82 -24.07 1.20
N ARG A 84 -9.52 -23.38 2.30
CA ARG A 84 -9.59 -21.92 2.37
C ARG A 84 -8.32 -21.27 1.81
N ASN A 85 -8.03 -21.51 0.53
CA ASN A 85 -6.89 -20.95 -0.19
C ASN A 85 -6.87 -19.41 -0.29
N TRP A 86 -7.91 -18.73 0.21
CA TRP A 86 -8.01 -17.28 0.34
C TRP A 86 -7.55 -16.75 1.71
N LEU A 87 -7.17 -17.62 2.65
CA LEU A 87 -6.92 -17.23 4.04
C LEU A 87 -5.91 -16.09 4.17
N LEU A 88 -4.73 -16.20 3.56
CA LEU A 88 -3.67 -15.19 3.64
C LEU A 88 -3.99 -13.91 2.87
N THR A 89 -4.91 -13.99 1.90
CA THR A 89 -5.45 -12.82 1.18
C THR A 89 -6.35 -11.98 2.08
N GLU A 90 -7.07 -12.62 3.00
CA GLU A 90 -8.04 -11.94 3.88
C GLU A 90 -7.47 -11.61 5.25
N PHE A 91 -6.53 -12.44 5.74
CA PHE A 91 -5.81 -12.25 6.98
C PHE A 91 -4.29 -12.24 6.71
N PRO A 92 -3.76 -11.14 6.15
CA PRO A 92 -2.33 -11.01 5.85
C PRO A 92 -1.46 -11.06 7.11
N GLU A 93 -2.03 -10.85 8.30
CA GLU A 93 -1.35 -10.95 9.59
C GLU A 93 -0.82 -12.37 9.86
N LEU A 94 -1.40 -13.39 9.21
CA LEU A 94 -0.95 -14.78 9.27
C LEU A 94 0.19 -15.07 8.28
N ASN A 95 0.52 -14.15 7.37
CA ASN A 95 1.56 -14.37 6.38
C ASN A 95 2.96 -14.25 7.02
N MET A 96 3.73 -15.33 6.94
CA MET A 96 5.06 -15.45 7.53
C MET A 96 6.19 -14.90 6.66
N ASP A 97 5.89 -14.53 5.40
CA ASP A 97 6.86 -13.97 4.47
C ASP A 97 7.45 -12.65 5.02
N GLY A 98 8.69 -12.72 5.51
CA GLY A 98 9.44 -11.55 5.99
C GLY A 98 9.47 -11.35 7.51
N ARG A 99 8.97 -12.29 8.31
CA ARG A 99 9.27 -12.33 9.75
C ARG A 99 10.73 -12.74 9.92
N VAL A 100 11.57 -11.83 10.42
CA VAL A 100 12.97 -12.16 10.80
C VAL A 100 12.91 -13.24 11.88
N GLU A 101 13.75 -14.26 11.78
CA GLU A 101 14.00 -15.25 12.84
C GLU A 101 14.57 -14.54 14.08
N ASN A 102 13.72 -13.82 14.79
CA ASN A 102 13.99 -13.47 16.17
C ASN A 102 13.70 -14.74 16.98
N ASN A 103 14.51 -15.02 18.00
CA ASN A 103 14.48 -16.20 18.89
C ASN A 103 13.15 -16.43 19.67
N ALA A 104 12.00 -16.01 19.15
CA ALA A 104 10.69 -15.99 19.78
C ALA A 104 9.77 -17.13 19.29
N GLY A 105 10.29 -18.35 19.12
CA GLY A 105 9.50 -19.57 18.89
C GLY A 105 8.50 -19.56 17.71
N PRO A 106 7.73 -20.65 17.53
CA PRO A 106 6.64 -20.69 16.55
C PRO A 106 5.51 -19.73 16.94
N LEU A 107 4.85 -19.12 15.95
CA LEU A 107 3.56 -18.46 16.17
C LEU A 107 2.52 -19.48 16.62
N ARG A 108 1.72 -19.12 17.60
CA ARG A 108 0.70 -20.00 18.18
C ARG A 108 -0.67 -19.49 17.79
N VAL A 109 -1.35 -20.27 16.95
CA VAL A 109 -2.66 -19.90 16.37
C VAL A 109 -3.72 -20.89 16.85
N LEU A 110 -4.91 -20.40 17.20
CA LEU A 110 -6.07 -21.24 17.44
C LEU A 110 -7.09 -21.07 16.31
N GLU A 111 -7.38 -22.14 15.58
CA GLU A 111 -8.57 -22.24 14.71
C GLU A 111 -9.74 -22.82 15.52
N VAL A 112 -10.82 -22.04 15.64
CA VAL A 112 -12.07 -22.49 16.27
C VAL A 112 -13.07 -22.90 15.20
N GLY A 113 -13.80 -23.99 15.43
CA GLY A 113 -14.69 -24.56 14.42
C GLY A 113 -13.90 -25.14 13.25
N CYS A 114 -12.82 -25.87 13.55
CA CYS A 114 -11.86 -26.32 12.55
C CYS A 114 -12.44 -27.35 11.57
N GLY A 115 -13.56 -28.00 11.93
CA GLY A 115 -14.11 -29.10 11.19
C GLY A 115 -13.04 -30.17 10.94
N VAL A 116 -12.86 -30.51 9.67
CA VAL A 116 -11.87 -31.50 9.21
C VAL A 116 -10.51 -30.88 8.79
N GLY A 117 -10.25 -29.60 9.11
CA GLY A 117 -8.95 -28.96 8.90
C GLY A 117 -8.77 -28.13 7.61
N ASN A 118 -9.85 -27.71 6.97
CA ASN A 118 -9.83 -26.94 5.70
C ASN A 118 -9.16 -25.55 5.77
N THR A 119 -8.73 -25.12 6.95
CA THR A 119 -7.93 -23.92 7.17
C THR A 119 -6.61 -24.23 7.83
N THR A 120 -6.61 -25.12 8.83
CA THR A 120 -5.38 -25.61 9.46
C THR A 120 -4.36 -26.11 8.43
N PHE A 121 -4.75 -27.02 7.53
CA PHE A 121 -3.78 -27.60 6.59
C PHE A 121 -3.27 -26.59 5.55
N PRO A 122 -4.12 -25.79 4.88
CA PRO A 122 -3.61 -24.72 4.00
C PRO A 122 -2.71 -23.70 4.72
N LEU A 123 -2.97 -23.39 5.99
CA LEU A 123 -2.13 -22.50 6.78
C LEU A 123 -0.76 -23.12 7.06
N LEU A 124 -0.71 -24.40 7.46
CA LEU A 124 0.54 -25.13 7.65
C LEU A 124 1.33 -25.25 6.34
N ASP A 125 0.66 -25.56 5.22
CA ASP A 125 1.28 -25.67 3.88
C ASP A 125 1.87 -24.33 3.40
N SER A 126 1.42 -23.20 3.94
CA SER A 126 1.86 -21.86 3.54
C SER A 126 3.12 -21.36 4.27
N CYS A 127 3.59 -22.07 5.30
CA CYS A 127 4.70 -21.65 6.15
C CYS A 127 5.82 -22.72 6.18
N ALA A 128 7.06 -22.31 6.45
CA ALA A 128 8.12 -23.30 6.67
C ALA A 128 7.90 -24.06 7.99
N HIS A 129 8.33 -25.32 8.03
CA HIS A 129 8.16 -26.18 9.21
C HIS A 129 8.75 -25.52 10.47
N GLY A 130 7.99 -25.51 11.57
CA GLY A 130 8.40 -24.93 12.84
C GLY A 130 8.21 -23.42 12.98
N GLN A 131 7.68 -22.73 11.96
CA GLN A 131 7.34 -21.30 12.06
C GLN A 131 6.00 -21.04 12.75
N ILE A 132 5.07 -22.00 12.67
CA ILE A 132 3.72 -21.89 13.21
C ILE A 132 3.33 -23.20 13.89
N PHE A 133 2.53 -23.09 14.95
CA PHE A 133 1.89 -24.18 15.64
C PHE A 133 0.39 -23.88 15.74
N VAL A 134 -0.43 -24.79 15.23
CA VAL A 134 -1.88 -24.58 15.12
C VAL A 134 -2.62 -25.46 16.12
N TYR A 135 -3.31 -24.83 17.07
CA TYR A 135 -4.37 -25.45 17.85
C TYR A 135 -5.65 -25.45 17.01
N SER A 136 -6.31 -26.60 16.90
CA SER A 136 -7.53 -26.74 16.12
C SER A 136 -8.60 -27.34 17.01
N CYS A 137 -9.65 -26.58 17.30
CA CYS A 137 -10.75 -27.07 18.10
C CYS A 137 -12.07 -27.02 17.35
N ASP A 138 -12.86 -28.05 17.58
CA ASP A 138 -14.24 -28.15 17.15
C ASP A 138 -15.01 -28.78 18.31
N TYR A 139 -16.29 -28.48 18.43
CA TYR A 139 -17.08 -29.11 19.46
C TYR A 139 -17.59 -30.50 18.98
N SER A 140 -17.54 -30.80 17.68
CA SER A 140 -17.85 -32.12 17.13
C SER A 140 -16.65 -33.07 17.29
N ALA A 141 -16.83 -34.11 18.11
CA ALA A 141 -15.85 -35.19 18.25
C ALA A 141 -15.57 -35.89 16.92
N ASN A 142 -16.59 -36.09 16.08
CA ASN A 142 -16.46 -36.71 14.77
C ASN A 142 -15.56 -35.87 13.84
N ALA A 143 -15.69 -34.55 13.84
CA ALA A 143 -14.85 -33.66 13.04
C ALA A 143 -13.38 -33.75 13.44
N ILE A 144 -13.09 -33.76 14.75
CA ILE A 144 -11.73 -33.91 15.28
C ILE A 144 -11.14 -35.29 14.94
N GLU A 145 -11.93 -36.35 15.01
CA GLU A 145 -11.46 -37.69 14.62
C GLU A 145 -11.10 -37.75 13.13
N LEU A 146 -11.94 -37.18 12.26
CA LEU A 146 -11.71 -37.10 10.82
C LEU A 146 -10.47 -36.25 10.49
N MET A 147 -10.27 -35.13 11.19
CA MET A 147 -9.08 -34.30 11.04
C MET A 147 -7.81 -35.06 11.41
N LYS A 148 -7.81 -35.79 12.52
CA LYS A 148 -6.65 -36.60 12.97
C LYS A 148 -6.32 -37.77 12.05
N LYS A 149 -7.31 -38.26 11.29
CA LYS A 149 -7.13 -39.31 10.27
C LYS A 149 -6.61 -38.76 8.94
N ASN A 150 -6.58 -37.44 8.75
CA ASN A 150 -6.07 -36.83 7.52
C ASN A 150 -4.56 -37.07 7.37
N GLU A 151 -4.10 -37.42 6.17
CA GLU A 151 -2.67 -37.68 5.89
C GLU A 151 -1.77 -36.45 6.14
N LYS A 152 -2.34 -35.24 6.08
CA LYS A 152 -1.64 -33.98 6.37
C LYS A 152 -1.54 -33.67 7.88
N PHE A 153 -2.19 -34.45 8.74
CA PHE A 153 -2.13 -34.21 10.18
C PHE A 153 -0.78 -34.61 10.77
N ASP A 154 -0.14 -33.65 11.41
CA ASP A 154 1.12 -33.84 12.13
C ASP A 154 1.04 -33.24 13.54
N ALA A 155 1.21 -34.09 14.55
CA ALA A 155 1.15 -33.71 15.96
C ALA A 155 2.30 -32.79 16.40
N GLN A 156 3.37 -32.65 15.60
CA GLN A 156 4.47 -31.71 15.89
C GLN A 156 4.12 -30.26 15.54
N THR A 157 3.20 -30.07 14.59
CA THR A 157 2.83 -28.77 14.04
C THR A 157 1.38 -28.38 14.33
N CYS A 158 0.55 -29.35 14.74
CA CYS A 158 -0.86 -29.14 15.05
C CYS A 158 -1.33 -29.95 16.28
N HIS A 159 -2.21 -29.35 17.10
CA HIS A 159 -2.94 -30.05 18.17
C HIS A 159 -4.45 -29.91 17.97
N ALA A 160 -5.11 -31.02 17.63
CA ALA A 160 -6.56 -31.08 17.42
C ALA A 160 -7.30 -31.65 18.64
N PHE A 161 -8.32 -30.96 19.14
CA PHE A 161 -9.07 -31.37 20.34
C PHE A 161 -10.54 -30.94 20.32
N GLU A 162 -11.37 -31.67 21.05
CA GLU A 162 -12.79 -31.35 21.20
C GLU A 162 -12.96 -30.23 22.25
N TRP A 163 -13.69 -29.17 21.89
CA TRP A 163 -14.03 -28.12 22.86
C TRP A 163 -15.28 -27.32 22.44
N ASP A 164 -16.28 -27.29 23.33
CA ASP A 164 -17.36 -26.30 23.26
C ASP A 164 -16.91 -24.98 23.91
N ILE A 165 -16.62 -23.99 23.07
CA ILE A 165 -16.18 -22.66 23.50
C ILE A 165 -17.24 -21.89 24.31
N CYS A 166 -18.51 -22.29 24.25
CA CYS A 166 -19.57 -21.73 25.11
C CYS A 166 -19.57 -22.35 26.52
N GLY A 167 -18.89 -23.50 26.68
CA GLY A 167 -18.81 -24.27 27.90
C GLY A 167 -17.76 -23.75 28.88
N GLU A 168 -17.17 -24.68 29.61
CA GLU A 168 -16.11 -24.38 30.56
C GLU A 168 -14.77 -24.10 29.86
N PRO A 169 -13.86 -23.40 30.56
CA PRO A 169 -12.53 -23.15 30.05
C PRO A 169 -11.76 -24.41 29.67
N THR A 170 -11.10 -24.41 28.50
CA THR A 170 -10.18 -25.49 28.13
C THR A 170 -8.88 -25.39 28.93
N ASP A 171 -8.34 -26.55 29.31
CA ASP A 171 -7.01 -26.73 29.89
C ASP A 171 -5.96 -27.12 28.84
N GLN A 172 -6.38 -27.39 27.59
CA GLN A 172 -5.52 -27.78 26.47
C GLN A 172 -4.61 -26.65 25.99
N ILE A 173 -4.98 -25.40 26.29
CA ILE A 173 -4.25 -24.19 25.89
C ILE A 173 -4.03 -23.34 27.13
N ALA A 174 -2.77 -23.01 27.39
CA ALA A 174 -2.43 -22.10 28.48
C ALA A 174 -2.99 -20.68 28.23
N ALA A 175 -3.46 -20.02 29.29
CA ALA A 175 -3.86 -18.62 29.22
C ALA A 175 -2.69 -17.74 28.75
N ASN A 176 -3.02 -16.65 28.04
CA ASN A 176 -2.04 -15.69 27.50
C ASN A 176 -0.93 -16.32 26.63
N SER A 177 -1.23 -17.38 25.88
CA SER A 177 -0.23 -18.12 25.10
C SER A 177 -0.41 -18.04 23.59
N LEU A 178 -1.53 -17.53 23.10
CA LEU A 178 -1.83 -17.44 21.68
C LEU A 178 -1.46 -16.08 21.10
N ASP A 179 -0.89 -16.09 19.89
CA ASP A 179 -0.68 -14.92 19.05
C ASP A 179 -1.97 -14.53 18.32
N PHE A 180 -2.67 -15.53 17.78
CA PHE A 180 -3.85 -15.34 16.95
C PHE A 180 -4.97 -16.32 17.32
N ILE A 181 -6.21 -15.85 17.27
CA ILE A 181 -7.41 -16.70 17.28
C ILE A 181 -8.18 -16.43 16.00
N LEU A 182 -8.50 -17.49 15.26
CA LEU A 182 -9.20 -17.44 13.99
C LEU A 182 -10.63 -17.94 14.13
N LEU A 183 -11.58 -17.09 13.74
CA LEU A 183 -13.02 -17.33 13.78
C LEU A 183 -13.60 -17.13 12.38
N ILE A 184 -13.94 -18.22 11.69
CA ILE A 184 -14.54 -18.16 10.34
C ILE A 184 -15.92 -18.83 10.38
N TYR A 185 -16.98 -18.02 10.31
CA TYR A 185 -18.39 -18.43 10.41
C TYR A 185 -18.72 -19.20 11.71
N VAL A 186 -18.07 -18.83 12.81
CA VAL A 186 -18.19 -19.51 14.11
C VAL A 186 -19.21 -18.84 15.00
N LEU A 187 -19.11 -17.53 15.20
CA LEU A 187 -19.95 -16.82 16.16
C LEU A 187 -21.41 -16.79 15.69
N SER A 188 -21.64 -16.75 14.37
CA SER A 188 -22.99 -16.85 13.82
C SER A 188 -23.66 -18.19 14.09
N ALA A 189 -22.91 -19.27 14.26
CA ALA A 189 -23.47 -20.59 14.60
C ALA A 189 -23.86 -20.70 16.09
N ILE A 190 -23.45 -19.74 16.93
CA ILE A 190 -23.67 -19.74 18.37
C ILE A 190 -24.93 -18.93 18.71
N PRO A 191 -25.84 -19.45 19.55
CA PRO A 191 -26.97 -18.67 20.05
C PRO A 191 -26.53 -17.34 20.70
N PRO A 192 -27.21 -16.21 20.42
CA PRO A 192 -26.79 -14.87 20.86
C PRO A 192 -26.46 -14.77 22.35
N GLU A 193 -27.24 -15.41 23.20
CA GLU A 193 -27.07 -15.42 24.65
C GLU A 193 -25.79 -16.11 25.14
N LYS A 194 -25.15 -16.94 24.30
CA LYS A 194 -23.90 -17.64 24.60
C LYS A 194 -22.66 -16.98 23.97
N GLN A 195 -22.84 -16.06 23.02
CA GLN A 195 -21.73 -15.48 22.26
C GLN A 195 -20.74 -14.72 23.14
N GLN A 196 -21.20 -13.93 24.12
CA GLN A 196 -20.29 -13.17 25.00
C GLN A 196 -19.39 -14.12 25.81
N LYS A 197 -19.96 -15.17 26.41
CA LYS A 197 -19.18 -16.17 27.15
C LYS A 197 -18.14 -16.86 26.24
N ALA A 198 -18.51 -17.16 25.01
CA ALA A 198 -17.59 -17.75 24.04
C ALA A 198 -16.42 -16.81 23.72
N VAL A 199 -16.67 -15.52 23.49
CA VAL A 199 -15.60 -14.52 23.26
C VAL A 199 -14.73 -14.36 24.51
N ASP A 200 -15.31 -14.26 25.70
CA ASP A 200 -14.54 -14.14 26.96
C ASP A 200 -13.61 -15.36 27.17
N ASN A 201 -14.11 -16.56 26.85
CA ASN A 201 -13.36 -17.81 26.90
C ASN A 201 -12.17 -17.86 25.92
N LEU A 202 -12.29 -17.20 24.77
CA LEU A 202 -11.24 -17.12 23.77
C LEU A 202 -10.21 -16.05 24.12
N VAL A 203 -10.66 -14.85 24.50
CA VAL A 203 -9.77 -13.70 24.72
C VAL A 203 -8.76 -13.94 25.84
N ARG A 204 -9.12 -14.70 26.89
CA ARG A 204 -8.16 -15.08 27.94
C ARG A 204 -6.96 -15.90 27.46
N LEU A 205 -7.06 -16.55 26.28
CA LEU A 205 -5.99 -17.36 25.72
C LEU A 205 -4.99 -16.49 24.94
N LEU A 206 -5.40 -15.29 24.50
CA LEU A 206 -4.53 -14.35 23.80
C LEU A 206 -3.52 -13.72 24.75
N LYS A 207 -2.27 -13.65 24.30
CA LYS A 207 -1.26 -12.84 24.96
C LYS A 207 -1.54 -11.34 24.79
N PRO A 208 -0.96 -10.46 25.61
CA PRO A 208 -0.99 -9.02 25.35
C PRO A 208 -0.51 -8.69 23.93
N GLY A 209 -1.35 -7.99 23.16
CA GLY A 209 -1.10 -7.67 21.74
C GLY A 209 -1.46 -8.77 20.75
N GLY A 210 -2.00 -9.91 21.20
CA GLY A 210 -2.57 -10.93 20.32
C GLY A 210 -3.86 -10.45 19.63
N LEU A 211 -4.20 -11.09 18.51
CA LEU A 211 -5.30 -10.65 17.64
C LEU A 211 -6.38 -11.72 17.46
N VAL A 212 -7.64 -11.30 17.42
CA VAL A 212 -8.75 -12.11 16.92
C VAL A 212 -8.99 -11.76 15.45
N LEU A 213 -8.92 -12.75 14.58
CA LEU A 213 -9.17 -12.65 13.15
C LEU A 213 -10.56 -13.23 12.87
N LEU A 214 -11.52 -12.38 12.54
CA LEU A 214 -12.93 -12.74 12.40
C LEU A 214 -13.42 -12.54 10.96
N LYS A 215 -14.11 -13.56 10.44
CA LYS A 215 -14.97 -13.46 9.26
C LYS A 215 -16.29 -14.14 9.55
N ASP A 216 -17.38 -13.38 9.53
CA ASP A 216 -18.71 -13.90 9.85
C ASP A 216 -19.81 -13.21 9.02
N TYR A 217 -21.07 -13.65 9.18
CA TYR A 217 -22.20 -13.12 8.42
C TYR A 217 -22.65 -11.74 8.90
N GLY A 218 -22.90 -10.85 7.94
CA GLY A 218 -23.41 -9.50 8.16
C GLY A 218 -24.93 -9.40 8.01
N GLU A 219 -25.54 -8.48 8.75
CA GLU A 219 -26.94 -8.10 8.54
C GLU A 219 -27.15 -7.68 7.08
N TYR A 220 -28.21 -8.21 6.47
CA TYR A 220 -28.60 -8.07 5.07
C TYR A 220 -27.68 -8.74 4.05
N ASP A 221 -26.78 -9.61 4.47
CA ASP A 221 -26.07 -10.51 3.56
C ASP A 221 -27.06 -11.21 2.62
N LEU A 222 -26.66 -11.45 1.37
CA LEU A 222 -27.48 -12.18 0.41
C LEU A 222 -27.95 -13.54 0.95
N THR A 223 -27.15 -14.18 1.81
CA THR A 223 -27.50 -15.40 2.53
C THR A 223 -28.72 -15.21 3.42
N GLN A 224 -28.82 -14.12 4.16
CA GLN A 224 -30.00 -13.78 4.97
C GLN A 224 -31.22 -13.55 4.09
N LEU A 225 -31.06 -12.74 3.04
CA LEU A 225 -32.17 -12.30 2.19
C LEU A 225 -32.76 -13.42 1.34
N ARG A 226 -32.03 -14.52 1.14
CA ARG A 226 -32.46 -15.71 0.38
C ARG A 226 -33.16 -16.77 1.23
N PHE A 227 -33.27 -16.59 2.55
CA PHE A 227 -33.99 -17.55 3.39
C PHE A 227 -35.45 -17.71 2.97
N LYS A 228 -35.88 -18.97 2.89
CA LYS A 228 -37.26 -19.36 2.64
C LYS A 228 -38.09 -19.28 3.93
N LYS A 229 -39.40 -19.51 3.81
CA LYS A 229 -40.34 -19.57 4.94
C LYS A 229 -39.89 -20.59 6.00
N ASN A 230 -40.26 -20.36 7.26
CA ASN A 230 -40.01 -21.24 8.41
C ASN A 230 -38.52 -21.41 8.74
N ARG A 231 -37.76 -20.32 8.64
CA ARG A 231 -36.31 -20.29 8.94
C ARG A 231 -35.93 -19.22 9.95
N PHE A 232 -36.69 -18.15 10.03
CA PHE A 232 -36.51 -17.10 11.04
C PHE A 232 -36.83 -17.67 12.42
N ILE A 233 -35.92 -17.51 13.38
CA ILE A 233 -36.14 -17.91 14.78
C ILE A 233 -36.49 -16.69 15.62
N ASP A 234 -35.54 -15.77 15.76
CA ASP A 234 -35.67 -14.63 16.67
C ASP A 234 -34.66 -13.54 16.30
N GLU A 235 -35.09 -12.27 16.33
CA GLU A 235 -34.30 -11.10 15.93
C GLU A 235 -33.53 -11.24 14.60
N LYS A 236 -32.27 -11.71 14.64
CA LYS A 236 -31.37 -11.93 13.50
C LYS A 236 -30.86 -13.37 13.43
N LEU A 237 -31.44 -14.27 14.23
CA LEU A 237 -31.14 -15.69 14.29
C LEU A 237 -32.06 -16.47 13.36
N TYR A 238 -31.46 -17.36 12.58
CA TYR A 238 -32.13 -18.24 11.63
C TYR A 238 -31.64 -19.68 11.80
N CYS A 239 -32.42 -20.64 11.29
CA CYS A 239 -31.95 -22.01 11.05
C CYS A 239 -31.77 -22.30 9.56
N ARG A 240 -30.80 -23.15 9.24
CA ARG A 240 -30.53 -23.65 7.90
C ARG A 240 -31.37 -24.90 7.59
N GLY A 241 -31.25 -25.37 6.35
CA GLY A 241 -31.96 -26.56 5.84
C GLY A 241 -31.76 -27.80 6.72
N ASP A 242 -30.53 -28.00 7.18
CA ASP A 242 -30.04 -29.07 8.05
C ASP A 242 -30.32 -28.85 9.54
N GLY A 243 -30.94 -27.72 9.90
CA GLY A 243 -31.27 -27.35 11.27
C GLY A 243 -30.23 -26.46 11.96
N THR A 244 -29.00 -26.38 11.46
CA THR A 244 -27.92 -25.59 12.07
C THR A 244 -28.27 -24.10 12.13
N LEU A 245 -27.74 -23.42 13.14
CA LEU A 245 -28.04 -22.01 13.37
C LEU A 245 -27.15 -21.07 12.55
N VAL A 246 -27.68 -19.88 12.27
CA VAL A 246 -26.91 -18.75 11.73
C VAL A 246 -27.49 -17.42 12.22
N TYR A 247 -26.64 -16.60 12.83
CA TYR A 247 -26.92 -15.24 13.25
C TYR A 247 -26.27 -14.23 12.31
N PHE A 248 -26.93 -13.10 12.06
CA PHE A 248 -26.44 -12.04 11.18
C PHE A 248 -26.08 -10.80 11.98
N PHE A 249 -24.80 -10.39 11.96
CA PHE A 249 -24.29 -9.33 12.82
C PHE A 249 -24.31 -7.96 12.16
N THR A 250 -24.57 -6.92 12.95
CA THR A 250 -24.12 -5.56 12.61
C THR A 250 -22.68 -5.35 13.07
N GLN A 251 -21.97 -4.40 12.45
CA GLN A 251 -20.62 -4.04 12.89
C GLN A 251 -20.57 -3.55 14.35
N ASN A 252 -21.61 -2.85 14.80
CA ASN A 252 -21.70 -2.33 16.17
C ASN A 252 -21.87 -3.44 17.21
N GLU A 253 -22.59 -4.52 16.87
CA GLU A 253 -22.74 -5.68 17.76
C GLU A 253 -21.41 -6.40 17.96
N LEU A 254 -20.68 -6.67 16.87
CA LEU A 254 -19.35 -7.26 16.96
C LEU A 254 -18.38 -6.36 17.75
N ASP A 255 -18.36 -5.06 17.45
CA ASP A 255 -17.50 -4.11 18.18
C ASP A 255 -17.80 -4.11 19.69
N ARG A 256 -19.08 -4.15 20.09
CA ARG A 256 -19.46 -4.27 21.51
C ARG A 256 -19.04 -5.61 22.12
N LEU A 257 -19.29 -6.72 21.42
CA LEU A 257 -18.98 -8.07 21.88
C LEU A 257 -17.49 -8.23 22.24
N PHE A 258 -16.60 -7.76 21.37
CA PHE A 258 -15.15 -7.83 21.61
C PHE A 258 -14.65 -6.77 22.59
N ARG A 259 -15.23 -5.55 22.61
CA ARG A 259 -14.87 -4.54 23.62
C ARG A 259 -15.22 -4.96 25.04
N ASN A 260 -16.36 -5.61 25.22
CA ASN A 260 -16.75 -6.16 26.53
C ASN A 260 -15.76 -7.20 27.03
N ALA A 261 -15.12 -7.95 26.11
CA ALA A 261 -14.07 -8.90 26.41
C ALA A 261 -12.66 -8.27 26.57
N GLY A 262 -12.53 -6.94 26.42
CA GLY A 262 -11.28 -6.21 26.62
C GLY A 262 -10.42 -5.98 25.37
N LEU A 263 -10.95 -6.26 24.17
CA LEU A 263 -10.26 -5.98 22.90
C LEU A 263 -10.57 -4.57 22.37
N SER A 264 -9.65 -4.02 21.59
CA SER A 264 -9.82 -2.76 20.86
C SER A 264 -9.73 -2.98 19.36
N LYS A 265 -10.66 -2.38 18.59
CA LYS A 265 -10.61 -2.36 17.13
C LYS A 265 -9.60 -1.32 16.63
N GLU A 266 -8.58 -1.74 15.89
CA GLU A 266 -7.65 -0.84 15.20
C GLU A 266 -8.10 -0.54 13.76
N ASN A 267 -8.48 0.71 13.45
CA ASN A 267 -8.78 1.14 12.07
C ASN A 267 -7.58 1.91 11.48
N LYS A 268 -6.59 1.17 10.98
CA LYS A 268 -5.34 1.75 10.46
C LYS A 268 -5.55 2.67 9.26
N LYS A 269 -6.51 2.39 8.36
CA LYS A 269 -6.82 3.23 7.19
C LYS A 269 -7.39 4.59 7.62
N GLN A 270 -8.34 4.60 8.54
CA GLN A 270 -8.93 5.84 9.04
C GLN A 270 -7.92 6.66 9.85
N LEU A 271 -7.08 5.99 10.65
CA LEU A 271 -6.00 6.65 11.38
C LEU A 271 -4.98 7.31 10.44
N LEU A 272 -4.52 6.58 9.40
CA LEU A 272 -3.61 7.12 8.41
C LEU A 272 -4.21 8.34 7.70
N ARG A 273 -5.48 8.26 7.28
CA ARG A 273 -6.19 9.40 6.69
C ARG A 273 -6.19 10.61 7.62
N LEU A 274 -6.52 10.41 8.90
CA LEU A 274 -6.54 11.47 9.89
C LEU A 274 -5.15 12.11 10.07
N CYS A 275 -4.10 11.32 10.17
CA CYS A 275 -2.73 11.81 10.24
C CYS A 275 -2.37 12.64 8.99
N CYS A 276 -2.65 12.11 7.80
CA CYS A 276 -2.40 12.78 6.52
C CYS A 276 -3.07 14.15 6.42
N GLU A 277 -4.36 14.24 6.76
CA GLU A 277 -5.10 15.52 6.72
C GLU A 277 -4.61 16.50 7.80
N THR A 278 -4.29 16.00 9.00
CA THR A 278 -3.71 16.83 10.07
C THR A 278 -2.39 17.46 9.63
N ILE A 279 -1.51 16.67 8.99
CA ILE A 279 -0.22 17.12 8.47
C ILE A 279 -0.40 18.15 7.35
N ARG A 280 -1.39 17.96 6.47
CA ARG A 280 -1.69 18.92 5.40
C ARG A 280 -2.05 20.31 5.94
N CYS A 281 -2.72 20.35 7.09
CA CYS A 281 -3.14 21.59 7.75
C CYS A 281 -2.09 22.12 8.75
N LYS A 282 -0.87 21.56 8.79
CA LYS A 282 0.10 21.87 9.82
C LYS A 282 0.40 23.36 9.96
N ASN A 283 0.68 24.08 8.87
CA ASN A 283 1.00 25.52 8.94
C ASN A 283 -0.13 26.35 9.59
N PHE A 284 -1.38 25.95 9.39
CA PHE A 284 -2.53 26.56 10.05
C PHE A 284 -2.57 26.20 11.55
N LEU A 285 -2.30 24.93 11.89
CA LEU A 285 -2.21 24.48 13.28
C LEU A 285 -1.04 25.15 14.02
N ASP A 286 0.11 25.36 13.37
CA ASP A 286 1.24 26.12 13.91
C ASP A 286 0.81 27.56 14.22
N GLY A 287 0.05 28.18 13.32
CA GLY A 287 -0.55 29.50 13.52
C GLY A 287 -1.54 29.55 14.70
N LEU A 288 -2.26 28.45 15.00
CA LEU A 288 -3.08 28.38 16.21
C LEU A 288 -2.20 28.39 17.47
N LEU A 289 -1.05 27.72 17.43
CA LEU A 289 -0.11 27.64 18.55
C LEU A 289 0.78 28.88 18.73
N GLU A 290 0.68 29.88 17.84
CA GLU A 290 1.22 31.24 18.10
C GLU A 290 0.49 31.91 19.28
N CYS A 291 -0.77 31.55 19.52
CA CYS A 291 -1.48 31.97 20.71
C CYS A 291 -0.99 31.19 21.94
N GLN A 292 -0.32 31.88 22.86
CA GLN A 292 0.29 31.28 24.06
C GLN A 292 -0.71 30.45 24.87
N GLN A 293 -1.95 30.90 25.00
CA GLN A 293 -2.99 30.21 25.78
C GLN A 293 -3.44 28.88 25.12
N ILE A 294 -3.36 28.77 23.78
CA ILE A 294 -3.59 27.51 23.07
C ILE A 294 -2.36 26.62 23.23
N ARG A 295 -1.15 27.19 23.14
CA ARG A 295 0.11 26.47 23.35
C ARG A 295 0.24 25.90 24.77
N ASP A 296 -0.31 26.58 25.77
CA ASP A 296 -0.32 26.12 27.17
C ASP A 296 -1.07 24.80 27.36
N LEU A 297 -1.90 24.36 26.40
CA LEU A 297 -2.50 23.02 26.41
C LEU A 297 -1.43 21.91 26.46
N LEU A 298 -0.23 22.15 25.94
CA LEU A 298 0.89 21.19 26.00
C LEU A 298 1.43 20.99 27.43
N THR A 299 1.15 21.91 28.36
CA THR A 299 1.52 21.73 29.77
C THR A 299 0.57 20.77 30.49
N ASN A 300 -0.58 20.43 29.88
CA ASN A 300 -1.51 19.47 30.43
C ASN A 300 -0.94 18.05 30.36
N LYS A 301 -0.93 17.35 31.49
CA LYS A 301 -0.45 15.96 31.62
C LYS A 301 -1.09 14.96 30.64
N SER A 302 -2.23 15.30 30.03
CA SER A 302 -2.96 14.44 29.08
C SER A 302 -2.78 14.86 27.62
N LEU A 303 -2.30 16.06 27.35
CA LEU A 303 -2.15 16.65 26.00
C LEU A 303 -0.71 17.08 25.70
N GLY A 304 0.25 16.74 26.56
CA GLY A 304 1.65 17.18 26.42
C GLY A 304 2.42 16.59 25.25
N ASP A 305 1.76 15.84 24.38
CA ASP A 305 2.30 15.37 23.11
C ASP A 305 1.83 16.31 21.98
N PHE A 306 2.80 16.88 21.25
CA PHE A 306 2.53 17.81 20.16
C PHE A 306 1.70 17.17 19.05
N SER A 307 2.02 15.94 18.64
CA SER A 307 1.32 15.26 17.56
C SER A 307 -0.14 14.99 17.92
N LEU A 308 -0.40 14.57 19.16
CA LEU A 308 -1.75 14.37 19.68
C LEU A 308 -2.54 15.69 19.71
N LEU A 309 -1.92 16.79 20.15
CA LEU A 309 -2.58 18.10 20.17
C LEU A 309 -2.97 18.56 18.76
N TYR A 310 -2.11 18.34 17.75
CA TYR A 310 -2.40 18.72 16.36
C TYR A 310 -3.60 17.97 15.83
N VAL A 311 -3.67 16.66 16.05
CA VAL A 311 -4.80 15.83 15.64
C VAL A 311 -6.09 16.29 16.31
N LEU A 312 -6.04 16.63 17.61
CA LEU A 312 -7.22 17.08 18.35
C LEU A 312 -7.67 18.49 17.93
N LEU A 313 -6.75 19.41 17.65
CA LEU A 313 -7.06 20.74 17.13
C LEU A 313 -7.63 20.66 15.70
N TYR A 314 -7.06 19.80 14.85
CA TYR A 314 -7.60 19.51 13.53
C TYR A 314 -9.03 18.98 13.63
N GLU A 315 -9.27 17.93 14.41
CA GLU A 315 -10.63 17.37 14.58
C GLU A 315 -11.59 18.38 15.19
N PHE A 316 -11.13 19.25 16.09
CA PHE A 316 -11.96 20.27 16.72
C PHE A 316 -12.38 21.40 15.78
N VAL A 317 -11.46 21.90 14.96
CA VAL A 317 -11.66 23.10 14.12
C VAL A 317 -12.13 22.75 12.71
N LEU A 318 -11.60 21.67 12.12
CA LEU A 318 -11.77 21.31 10.69
C LEU A 318 -12.44 19.95 10.48
N GLY A 319 -12.27 19.02 11.43
CA GLY A 319 -12.80 17.66 11.34
C GLY A 319 -14.23 17.49 11.86
N LYS A 320 -14.51 16.32 12.45
CA LYS A 320 -15.87 15.94 12.90
C LYS A 320 -16.20 16.41 14.31
N GLY A 321 -15.27 17.11 14.97
CA GLY A 321 -15.37 17.57 16.34
C GLY A 321 -14.93 16.52 17.36
N ILE A 322 -14.55 17.00 18.56
CA ILE A 322 -13.98 16.17 19.64
C ILE A 322 -15.02 15.65 20.65
N ARG A 323 -16.32 15.69 20.31
CA ARG A 323 -17.42 15.37 21.25
C ARG A 323 -17.44 13.90 21.68
N ASN A 324 -16.94 12.99 20.84
CA ASN A 324 -16.90 11.55 21.09
C ASN A 324 -15.57 11.07 21.68
N ILE A 325 -14.70 12.00 22.08
CA ILE A 325 -13.38 11.70 22.66
C ILE A 325 -13.47 11.75 24.20
N SER A 326 -12.61 10.97 24.88
CA SER A 326 -12.56 10.95 26.34
C SER A 326 -12.52 12.36 26.94
N LYS A 327 -13.30 12.60 28.00
CA LYS A 327 -13.39 13.92 28.68
C LYS A 327 -12.02 14.44 29.13
N ARG A 328 -11.10 13.52 29.45
CA ARG A 328 -9.71 13.84 29.82
C ARG A 328 -8.97 14.61 28.73
N LEU A 329 -9.24 14.33 27.46
CA LEU A 329 -8.61 14.98 26.31
C LEU A 329 -9.46 16.14 25.77
N SER A 330 -10.79 16.02 25.78
CA SER A 330 -11.67 17.02 25.16
C SER A 330 -11.96 18.23 26.07
N ALA A 331 -12.03 18.06 27.40
CA ALA A 331 -12.37 19.16 28.31
C ALA A 331 -11.40 20.35 28.26
N PRO A 332 -10.07 20.16 28.23
CA PRO A 332 -9.12 21.29 28.13
C PRO A 332 -9.32 22.11 26.85
N ILE A 333 -9.56 21.46 25.71
CA ILE A 333 -9.78 22.13 24.42
C ILE A 333 -11.11 22.87 24.42
N LEU A 334 -12.18 22.24 24.91
CA LEU A 334 -13.51 22.85 24.99
C LEU A 334 -13.53 24.08 25.93
N ALA A 335 -12.74 24.07 27.00
CA ALA A 335 -12.65 25.19 27.94
C ALA A 335 -12.15 26.49 27.30
N ILE A 336 -11.28 26.38 26.27
CA ILE A 336 -10.77 27.51 25.50
C ILE A 336 -11.31 27.55 24.06
N SER A 337 -12.42 26.84 23.80
CA SER A 337 -13.04 26.73 22.47
C SER A 337 -13.25 28.07 21.76
N LYS A 338 -13.78 29.07 22.48
CA LYS A 338 -14.00 30.41 21.96
C LYS A 338 -12.71 31.04 21.43
N LEU A 339 -11.62 30.94 22.20
CA LEU A 339 -10.32 31.47 21.83
C LEU A 339 -9.73 30.74 20.61
N ILE A 340 -9.87 29.42 20.55
CA ILE A 340 -9.41 28.63 19.40
C ILE A 340 -10.14 29.05 18.12
N HIS A 341 -11.46 29.25 18.19
CA HIS A 341 -12.23 29.72 17.04
C HIS A 341 -11.89 31.16 16.65
N GLU A 342 -11.68 32.07 17.61
CA GLU A 342 -11.25 33.44 17.33
C GLU A 342 -9.87 33.49 16.63
N GLN A 343 -8.91 32.69 17.10
CA GLN A 343 -7.59 32.58 16.47
C GLN A 343 -7.68 31.96 15.07
N ALA A 344 -8.53 30.94 14.89
CA ALA A 344 -8.77 30.32 13.59
C ALA A 344 -9.35 31.32 12.57
N GLU A 345 -10.33 32.14 12.97
CA GLU A 345 -10.89 33.18 12.11
C GLU A 345 -9.87 34.28 11.80
N HIS A 346 -9.07 34.72 12.77
CA HIS A 346 -7.99 35.68 12.54
C HIS A 346 -6.96 35.17 11.52
N LEU A 347 -6.59 33.88 11.59
CA LEU A 347 -5.70 33.27 10.59
C LEU A 347 -6.35 33.24 9.21
N LYS A 348 -7.65 32.96 9.11
CA LYS A 348 -8.38 33.01 7.83
C LYS A 348 -8.39 34.43 7.24
N GLU A 349 -8.70 35.44 8.04
CA GLU A 349 -8.69 36.85 7.63
C GLU A 349 -7.30 37.32 7.18
N ALA A 350 -6.24 36.80 7.83
CA ALA A 350 -4.84 37.08 7.47
C ALA A 350 -4.34 36.29 6.24
N GLY A 351 -5.22 35.52 5.55
CA GLY A 351 -4.83 34.68 4.41
C GLY A 351 -4.00 33.45 4.80
N ARG A 352 -3.91 33.12 6.08
CA ARG A 352 -3.23 31.94 6.66
C ARG A 352 -4.19 30.82 7.05
N GLY A 353 -5.47 30.91 6.64
CA GLY A 353 -6.50 29.90 6.88
C GLY A 353 -6.29 28.61 6.07
N VAL A 354 -6.97 27.53 6.45
CA VAL A 354 -7.05 26.33 5.61
C VAL A 354 -7.99 26.62 4.43
N MET A 355 -7.49 26.47 3.21
CA MET A 355 -8.33 26.60 2.02
C MET A 355 -9.30 25.41 1.93
N ASP A 356 -10.60 25.69 1.86
CA ASP A 356 -11.62 24.66 1.61
C ASP A 356 -11.38 24.04 0.21
N ASP A 357 -11.25 22.72 0.15
CA ASP A 357 -11.00 21.96 -1.09
C ASP A 357 -12.12 22.12 -2.15
N GLU A 358 -13.27 22.71 -1.80
CA GLU A 358 -14.41 22.92 -2.72
C GLU A 358 -14.50 24.31 -3.36
N LYS A 359 -13.66 25.30 -2.96
CA LYS A 359 -13.85 26.71 -3.42
C LYS A 359 -12.64 27.45 -3.97
N CYS A 360 -11.57 26.77 -4.39
CA CYS A 360 -10.44 27.41 -5.06
C CYS A 360 -10.19 26.87 -6.47
N ASP A 361 -10.74 27.57 -7.47
CA ASP A 361 -10.21 27.61 -8.84
C ASP A 361 -8.99 28.54 -8.98
N ASN A 362 -8.49 29.14 -7.89
CA ASN A 362 -7.32 30.01 -7.91
C ASN A 362 -6.27 29.61 -6.85
N ASP A 363 -5.17 29.09 -7.40
CA ASP A 363 -3.77 29.12 -6.96
C ASP A 363 -3.15 28.10 -5.97
N ASP A 364 -2.07 27.52 -6.51
CA ASP A 364 -0.80 26.98 -5.98
C ASP A 364 -0.62 25.66 -5.19
N GLY A 365 -1.66 24.88 -4.87
CA GLY A 365 -1.44 23.56 -4.23
C GLY A 365 -2.35 22.44 -4.71
N THR A 366 -3.65 22.65 -4.59
CA THR A 366 -4.67 21.65 -4.94
C THR A 366 -4.88 21.55 -6.45
N SER A 367 -4.70 22.67 -7.17
CA SER A 367 -4.72 22.72 -8.65
C SER A 367 -3.59 21.87 -9.26
N MET A 368 -2.36 21.97 -8.73
CA MET A 368 -1.21 21.17 -9.20
C MET A 368 -1.42 19.65 -9.02
N ARG A 369 -2.15 19.21 -7.98
CA ARG A 369 -2.44 17.77 -7.74
C ARG A 369 -3.38 17.18 -8.79
N ARG A 370 -4.33 17.98 -9.31
CA ARG A 370 -5.18 17.60 -10.46
C ARG A 370 -4.44 17.72 -11.79
N MET A 371 -3.44 18.60 -11.87
CA MET A 371 -2.74 18.91 -13.11
C MET A 371 -1.70 17.85 -13.52
N ILE A 372 -1.07 17.15 -12.57
CA ILE A 372 -0.11 16.07 -12.89
C ILE A 372 -0.87 14.78 -13.24
N PRO A 373 -0.73 14.26 -14.47
CA PRO A 373 -1.34 13.00 -14.87
C PRO A 373 -0.68 11.81 -14.16
N ARG A 374 -1.39 10.68 -14.12
CA ARG A 374 -0.84 9.41 -13.66
C ARG A 374 -0.05 8.76 -14.79
N TYR A 375 1.26 8.82 -14.67
CA TYR A 375 2.17 8.16 -15.61
C TYR A 375 2.29 6.67 -15.30
N ALA A 376 2.13 5.85 -16.34
CA ALA A 376 2.16 4.41 -16.26
C ALA A 376 3.04 3.85 -17.40
N ARG A 377 4.19 3.27 -17.05
CA ARG A 377 5.13 2.70 -18.02
C ARG A 377 4.72 1.27 -18.34
N VAL A 378 4.52 0.98 -19.63
CA VAL A 378 4.26 -0.38 -20.10
C VAL A 378 5.51 -1.23 -19.89
N ASN A 379 5.32 -2.40 -19.28
CA ASN A 379 6.41 -3.33 -18.98
C ASN A 379 6.69 -4.23 -20.18
N THR A 380 7.60 -3.80 -21.06
CA THR A 380 7.97 -4.53 -22.28
C THR A 380 8.59 -5.92 -22.06
N LEU A 381 8.88 -6.30 -20.81
CA LEU A 381 9.34 -7.65 -20.47
C LEU A 381 8.21 -8.68 -20.41
N LYS A 382 6.95 -8.24 -20.19
CA LYS A 382 5.78 -9.11 -20.07
C LYS A 382 4.93 -9.17 -21.33
N TRP A 383 4.91 -8.08 -22.08
CA TRP A 383 4.07 -7.89 -23.28
C TRP A 383 4.59 -6.71 -24.10
N SER A 384 4.27 -6.68 -25.38
CA SER A 384 4.62 -5.58 -26.27
C SER A 384 3.74 -4.35 -26.05
N PHE A 385 4.20 -3.19 -26.52
CA PHE A 385 3.41 -1.96 -26.43
C PHE A 385 2.09 -2.06 -27.21
N ASP A 386 2.11 -2.68 -28.40
CA ASP A 386 0.90 -2.86 -29.21
C ASP A 386 -0.12 -3.81 -28.57
N GLU A 387 0.34 -4.85 -27.87
CA GLU A 387 -0.53 -5.72 -27.06
C GLU A 387 -1.16 -4.94 -25.90
N ALA A 388 -0.40 -4.05 -25.25
CA ALA A 388 -0.90 -3.21 -24.19
C ALA A 388 -2.00 -2.25 -24.67
N LEU A 389 -1.79 -1.57 -25.81
CA LEU A 389 -2.79 -0.68 -26.38
C LEU A 389 -4.07 -1.43 -26.75
N LYS A 390 -3.96 -2.60 -27.38
CA LYS A 390 -5.13 -3.43 -27.73
C LYS A 390 -5.91 -3.90 -26.50
N ALA A 391 -5.21 -4.28 -25.44
CA ALA A 391 -5.87 -4.70 -24.19
C ALA A 391 -6.63 -3.54 -23.54
N LEU A 392 -6.06 -2.33 -23.58
CA LEU A 392 -6.72 -1.13 -23.07
C LEU A 392 -7.93 -0.73 -23.94
N GLU A 393 -7.80 -0.79 -25.27
CA GLU A 393 -8.93 -0.56 -26.19
C GLU A 393 -10.09 -1.54 -25.98
N GLN A 394 -9.80 -2.80 -25.61
CA GLN A 394 -10.81 -3.81 -25.28
C GLN A 394 -11.55 -3.53 -23.96
N GLU A 395 -10.97 -2.70 -23.09
CA GLU A 395 -11.57 -2.23 -21.84
C GLU A 395 -12.17 -0.80 -21.99
N ASP A 396 -12.54 -0.42 -23.22
CA ASP A 396 -13.19 0.85 -23.55
C ASP A 396 -12.35 2.12 -23.27
N TRP A 397 -11.02 1.98 -23.18
CA TRP A 397 -10.12 3.12 -23.13
C TRP A 397 -9.96 3.77 -24.51
N ILE A 398 -10.09 5.09 -24.55
CA ILE A 398 -9.87 5.90 -25.75
C ILE A 398 -8.42 6.34 -25.77
N ILE A 399 -7.63 5.75 -26.67
CA ILE A 399 -6.19 6.02 -26.77
C ILE A 399 -5.93 7.13 -27.80
N GLU A 400 -5.28 8.20 -27.35
CA GLU A 400 -4.90 9.31 -28.21
C GLU A 400 -3.39 9.48 -28.30
N ARG A 401 -2.96 9.90 -29.49
CA ARG A 401 -1.56 10.27 -29.78
C ARG A 401 -1.50 11.75 -30.08
N ILE A 402 -0.59 12.45 -29.41
CA ILE A 402 -0.32 13.85 -29.68
C ILE A 402 0.74 13.91 -30.79
N GLU A 403 0.36 14.43 -31.96
CA GLU A 403 1.21 14.42 -33.16
C GLU A 403 2.35 15.46 -33.14
N SER A 404 2.28 16.48 -32.28
CA SER A 404 3.33 17.51 -32.17
C SER A 404 3.63 17.88 -30.72
N THR A 405 4.89 17.72 -30.31
CA THR A 405 5.43 18.15 -29.02
C THR A 405 5.93 19.59 -29.01
N GLN A 406 5.81 20.30 -30.13
CA GLN A 406 6.41 21.63 -30.28
C GLN A 406 5.70 22.69 -29.43
N ASP A 407 4.47 22.40 -28.97
CA ASP A 407 3.72 23.30 -28.11
C ASP A 407 3.34 22.61 -26.78
N MET A 408 4.13 22.89 -25.75
CA MET A 408 3.89 22.40 -24.39
C MET A 408 2.60 22.98 -23.78
N GLU A 409 2.07 24.09 -24.31
CA GLU A 409 0.77 24.62 -23.88
C GLU A 409 -0.36 23.72 -24.36
N VAL A 410 -0.31 23.24 -25.61
CA VAL A 410 -1.29 22.29 -26.14
C VAL A 410 -1.26 20.99 -25.35
N PHE A 411 -0.07 20.46 -25.03
CA PHE A 411 0.05 19.26 -24.19
C PHE A 411 -0.59 19.47 -22.81
N ARG A 412 -0.36 20.63 -22.17
CA ARG A 412 -0.96 20.94 -20.87
C ARG A 412 -2.48 21.04 -20.95
N GLU A 413 -3.01 21.67 -21.98
CA GLU A 413 -4.44 21.82 -22.18
C GLU A 413 -5.13 20.47 -22.46
N CYS A 414 -4.49 19.59 -23.25
CA CYS A 414 -4.97 18.23 -23.49
C CYS A 414 -5.04 17.41 -22.20
N VAL A 415 -3.99 17.44 -21.38
CA VAL A 415 -3.96 16.70 -20.11
C VAL A 415 -4.98 17.26 -19.11
N LYS A 416 -5.16 18.59 -19.08
CA LYS A 416 -6.13 19.25 -18.20
C LYS A 416 -7.57 18.89 -18.54
N ASN A 417 -7.89 18.75 -19.83
CA ASN A 417 -9.23 18.44 -20.32
C ASN A 417 -9.45 16.95 -20.60
N MET A 418 -8.57 16.08 -20.08
CA MET A 418 -8.61 14.64 -20.29
C MET A 418 -9.85 14.00 -19.65
N ALA A 419 -10.62 13.24 -20.44
CA ALA A 419 -11.77 12.48 -19.95
C ALA A 419 -11.34 11.29 -19.08
N GLU A 420 -12.26 10.73 -18.28
CA GLU A 420 -11.91 9.66 -17.33
C GLU A 420 -11.44 8.37 -18.03
N ASN A 421 -12.01 8.06 -19.20
CA ASN A 421 -11.71 6.88 -20.00
C ASN A 421 -10.72 7.16 -21.14
N GLN A 422 -9.98 8.27 -21.08
CA GLN A 422 -9.00 8.64 -22.09
C GLN A 422 -7.59 8.28 -21.62
N ILE A 423 -6.74 7.85 -22.54
CA ILE A 423 -5.30 7.60 -22.33
C ILE A 423 -4.53 8.39 -23.38
N ILE A 424 -3.49 9.10 -22.95
CA ILE A 424 -2.59 9.81 -23.86
C ILE A 424 -1.25 9.07 -23.89
N ILE A 425 -0.72 8.81 -25.08
CA ILE A 425 0.64 8.27 -25.23
C ILE A 425 1.65 9.41 -25.05
N ASP A 426 2.62 9.22 -24.17
CA ASP A 426 3.66 10.24 -23.95
C ASP A 426 4.50 10.42 -25.22
N PRO A 427 4.77 11.66 -25.63
CA PRO A 427 5.48 11.87 -26.89
C PRO A 427 7.00 12.00 -26.72
N HIS A 428 7.52 11.99 -25.48
CA HIS A 428 8.96 12.07 -25.20
C HIS A 428 9.56 10.72 -24.82
N ILE A 429 8.80 9.89 -24.12
CA ILE A 429 9.23 8.60 -23.57
C ILE A 429 8.43 7.49 -24.23
N GLU A 430 9.14 6.60 -24.92
CA GLU A 430 8.54 5.38 -25.48
C GLU A 430 7.90 4.53 -24.39
N ASN A 431 6.79 3.87 -24.73
CA ASN A 431 6.07 2.94 -23.86
C ASN A 431 5.49 3.57 -22.57
N LEU A 432 5.29 4.89 -22.55
CA LEU A 432 4.72 5.60 -21.40
C LEU A 432 3.30 6.09 -21.72
N LEU A 433 2.37 5.75 -20.83
CA LEU A 433 0.96 6.13 -20.90
C LEU A 433 0.63 7.14 -19.82
N LEU A 434 -0.28 8.05 -20.14
CA LEU A 434 -0.83 9.04 -19.24
C LEU A 434 -2.29 8.70 -18.98
N PHE A 435 -2.65 8.68 -17.71
CA PHE A 435 -4.02 8.59 -17.22
C PHE A 435 -4.36 9.87 -16.44
N ARG A 436 -5.65 10.12 -16.23
CA ARG A 436 -6.12 11.27 -15.43
C ARG A 436 -5.58 11.21 -13.99
N GLY A 437 -5.23 12.37 -13.42
CA GLY A 437 -4.46 12.48 -12.17
C GLY A 437 -5.13 11.93 -10.90
N ASP A 438 -6.46 11.91 -10.88
CA ASP A 438 -7.33 11.52 -9.77
C ASP A 438 -7.67 10.02 -9.74
N LEU A 439 -7.41 9.29 -10.83
CA LEU A 439 -7.65 7.85 -10.90
C LEU A 439 -6.72 7.08 -9.96
N ASP A 440 -7.29 6.12 -9.22
CA ASP A 440 -6.53 5.13 -8.47
C ASP A 440 -6.27 3.89 -9.34
N LEU A 441 -5.04 3.77 -9.83
CA LEU A 441 -4.61 2.66 -10.67
C LEU A 441 -3.92 1.54 -9.87
N HIS A 442 -3.70 1.69 -8.56
CA HIS A 442 -2.94 0.70 -7.80
C HIS A 442 -3.63 -0.66 -7.72
N SER A 443 -4.96 -0.68 -7.76
CA SER A 443 -5.78 -1.90 -7.75
C SER A 443 -6.13 -2.40 -9.16
N TYR A 444 -5.74 -1.65 -10.19
CA TYR A 444 -5.98 -2.01 -11.58
C TYR A 444 -5.10 -3.21 -11.96
N TRP A 445 -5.69 -4.23 -12.59
CA TRP A 445 -5.06 -5.55 -12.73
C TRP A 445 -3.73 -5.49 -13.49
N ILE A 446 -3.63 -4.65 -14.55
CA ILE A 446 -2.37 -4.49 -15.29
C ILE A 446 -1.26 -3.90 -14.41
N VAL A 447 -1.58 -3.11 -13.40
CA VAL A 447 -0.61 -2.54 -12.46
C VAL A 447 -0.24 -3.55 -11.38
N ASP A 448 -1.24 -4.18 -10.78
CA ASP A 448 -1.08 -5.20 -9.73
C ASP A 448 -0.22 -6.36 -10.22
N GLU A 449 -0.55 -6.89 -11.40
CA GLU A 449 0.18 -7.96 -12.06
C GLU A 449 1.47 -7.49 -12.74
N GLY A 450 1.82 -6.20 -12.68
CA GLY A 450 3.09 -5.66 -13.18
C GLY A 450 3.25 -5.63 -14.71
N TYR A 451 2.17 -5.70 -15.47
CA TYR A 451 2.13 -5.40 -16.91
C TYR A 451 2.35 -3.91 -17.18
N VAL A 452 1.97 -3.05 -16.24
CA VAL A 452 2.26 -1.62 -16.22
C VAL A 452 2.84 -1.24 -14.86
N LEU A 453 3.79 -0.32 -14.86
CA LEU A 453 4.48 0.15 -13.66
C LEU A 453 4.23 1.65 -13.52
N LEU A 454 3.60 2.07 -12.41
CA LEU A 454 3.32 3.48 -12.14
C LEU A 454 4.64 4.23 -11.86
N GLN A 455 5.09 5.02 -12.83
CA GLN A 455 6.38 5.70 -12.81
C GLN A 455 6.23 7.10 -13.39
N ASP A 456 6.56 8.12 -12.59
CA ASP A 456 6.63 9.49 -13.06
C ASP A 456 7.53 9.62 -14.31
N LYS A 457 7.07 10.41 -15.29
CA LYS A 457 7.76 10.63 -16.56
C LYS A 457 9.20 11.12 -16.38
N ALA A 458 9.46 12.05 -15.47
CA ALA A 458 10.81 12.53 -15.23
C ALA A 458 11.70 11.42 -14.63
N SER A 459 11.14 10.55 -13.79
CA SER A 459 11.85 9.36 -13.29
C SER A 459 12.12 8.30 -14.37
N CYS A 460 11.53 8.37 -15.56
CA CYS A 460 11.86 7.51 -16.70
C CYS A 460 13.11 8.00 -17.45
N LEU A 461 13.40 9.31 -17.43
CA LEU A 461 14.50 9.92 -18.17
C LEU A 461 15.86 9.25 -17.92
N PRO A 462 16.28 8.93 -16.68
CA PRO A 462 17.64 8.44 -16.46
C PRO A 462 17.96 7.13 -17.18
N ALA A 463 17.01 6.17 -17.14
CA ALA A 463 17.18 4.88 -17.80
C ALA A 463 17.17 5.03 -19.33
N VAL A 464 16.24 5.84 -19.86
CA VAL A 464 16.11 6.12 -21.31
C VAL A 464 17.34 6.84 -21.85
N LEU A 465 17.90 7.79 -21.10
CA LEU A 465 19.07 8.57 -21.52
C LEU A 465 20.38 7.82 -21.37
N LEU A 466 20.45 6.83 -20.47
CA LEU A 466 21.62 5.96 -20.36
C LEU A 466 21.82 5.15 -21.64
N LYS A 467 20.74 4.77 -22.34
CA LYS A 467 20.74 3.99 -23.59
C LYS A 467 21.75 2.82 -23.55
N PRO A 468 21.67 1.93 -22.55
CA PRO A 468 22.54 0.77 -22.50
C PRO A 468 22.29 -0.13 -23.71
N LYS A 469 23.34 -0.72 -24.26
CA LYS A 469 23.21 -1.68 -25.37
C LYS A 469 22.80 -3.05 -24.82
N GLU A 470 22.03 -3.80 -25.59
CA GLU A 470 21.76 -5.21 -25.29
C GLU A 470 23.05 -5.98 -24.99
N ASN A 471 22.97 -6.97 -24.10
CA ASN A 471 24.08 -7.78 -23.62
C ASN A 471 25.22 -7.02 -22.89
N SER A 472 25.04 -5.73 -22.59
CA SER A 472 26.00 -4.97 -21.78
C SER A 472 25.74 -5.13 -20.28
N GLU A 473 26.74 -4.76 -19.46
CA GLU A 473 26.56 -4.67 -18.01
C GLU A 473 26.35 -3.22 -17.57
N VAL A 474 25.35 -3.04 -16.72
CA VAL A 474 24.92 -1.76 -16.16
C VAL A 474 25.01 -1.82 -14.64
N PHE A 475 25.39 -0.70 -14.01
CA PHE A 475 25.41 -0.57 -12.56
C PHE A 475 24.44 0.52 -12.11
N ASP A 476 23.47 0.16 -11.29
CA ASP A 476 22.55 1.07 -10.63
C ASP A 476 23.00 1.26 -9.17
N CYS A 477 23.58 2.42 -8.87
CA CYS A 477 24.37 2.64 -7.65
C CYS A 477 23.51 2.80 -6.38
N CYS A 478 22.27 3.26 -6.55
CA CYS A 478 21.31 3.57 -5.48
C CYS A 478 19.90 3.11 -5.93
N ALA A 479 19.77 1.80 -6.14
CA ALA A 479 18.74 1.19 -6.97
C ALA A 479 17.35 1.14 -6.34
N ALA A 480 17.24 1.04 -5.02
CA ALA A 480 15.94 0.79 -4.40
C ALA A 480 15.04 2.05 -4.47
N PRO A 481 13.71 1.92 -4.64
CA PRO A 481 12.92 0.70 -4.64
C PRO A 481 12.82 -0.05 -5.98
N GLY A 482 13.56 0.35 -7.03
CA GLY A 482 13.68 -0.45 -8.27
C GLY A 482 12.98 0.06 -9.51
N MET A 483 12.38 1.26 -9.48
CA MET A 483 11.68 1.82 -10.64
C MET A 483 12.60 1.98 -11.86
N LYS A 484 13.79 2.53 -11.63
CA LYS A 484 14.80 2.75 -12.68
C LYS A 484 15.49 1.44 -13.07
N THR A 485 15.77 0.58 -12.09
CA THR A 485 16.36 -0.75 -12.32
C THR A 485 15.47 -1.65 -13.19
N SER A 486 14.17 -1.72 -12.92
CA SER A 486 13.21 -2.47 -13.75
C SER A 486 13.09 -1.87 -15.15
N HIS A 487 13.20 -0.55 -15.28
CA HIS A 487 13.23 0.11 -16.59
C HIS A 487 14.53 -0.23 -17.37
N LEU A 488 15.69 -0.27 -16.71
CA LEU A 488 16.93 -0.73 -17.33
C LEU A 488 16.82 -2.18 -17.81
N ALA A 489 16.18 -3.06 -17.02
CA ALA A 489 15.94 -4.44 -17.41
C ALA A 489 15.07 -4.55 -18.68
N ALA A 490 14.03 -3.71 -18.76
CA ALA A 490 13.17 -3.58 -19.93
C ALA A 490 13.91 -3.08 -21.17
N ILE A 491 14.76 -2.04 -21.05
CA ILE A 491 15.58 -1.52 -22.16
C ILE A 491 16.60 -2.56 -22.65
N LEU A 492 17.13 -3.37 -21.75
CA LEU A 492 18.03 -4.47 -22.08
C LEU A 492 17.31 -5.72 -22.59
N CYS A 493 15.97 -5.76 -22.62
CA CYS A 493 15.19 -6.94 -22.96
C CYS A 493 15.62 -8.19 -22.15
N ASN A 494 15.87 -8.02 -20.84
CA ASN A 494 16.42 -9.06 -19.95
C ASN A 494 17.77 -9.68 -20.42
N SER A 495 18.50 -9.02 -21.33
CA SER A 495 19.83 -9.43 -21.77
C SER A 495 20.93 -8.77 -20.92
N GLY A 496 22.15 -9.31 -20.97
CA GLY A 496 23.28 -8.75 -20.21
C GLY A 496 23.12 -8.89 -18.70
N LYS A 497 23.61 -7.91 -17.94
CA LYS A 497 23.59 -7.97 -16.46
C LYS A 497 23.42 -6.58 -15.84
N ILE A 498 22.53 -6.46 -14.87
CA ILE A 498 22.35 -5.26 -14.07
C ILE A 498 22.83 -5.54 -12.65
N TRP A 499 23.77 -4.75 -12.16
CA TRP A 499 24.13 -4.71 -10.75
C TRP A 499 23.31 -3.63 -10.06
N ALA A 500 22.41 -3.99 -9.16
CA ALA A 500 21.55 -3.05 -8.44
C ALA A 500 21.91 -3.04 -6.96
N MET A 501 22.39 -1.89 -6.47
CA MET A 501 22.87 -1.75 -5.11
C MET A 501 22.05 -0.73 -4.32
N ASP A 502 21.75 -1.02 -3.06
CA ASP A 502 21.24 -0.04 -2.10
C ASP A 502 21.71 -0.41 -0.69
N LYS A 503 21.95 0.59 0.15
CA LYS A 503 22.45 0.41 1.51
C LYS A 503 21.38 -0.12 2.47
N SER A 504 20.10 0.16 2.22
CA SER A 504 19.01 -0.20 3.12
C SER A 504 18.48 -1.60 2.82
N SER A 505 18.65 -2.53 3.77
CA SER A 505 18.11 -3.89 3.68
C SER A 505 16.59 -3.93 3.51
N GLU A 506 15.88 -2.99 4.15
CA GLU A 506 14.43 -2.83 4.01
C GLU A 506 14.05 -2.40 2.59
N ARG A 507 14.70 -1.39 2.01
CA ARG A 507 14.42 -0.93 0.64
C ARG A 507 14.82 -1.98 -0.40
N ILE A 508 15.86 -2.77 -0.13
CA ILE A 508 16.25 -3.93 -0.95
C ILE A 508 15.14 -4.98 -1.01
N ARG A 509 14.36 -5.19 0.07
CA ARG A 509 13.19 -6.08 0.03
C ARG A 509 12.15 -5.59 -0.97
N THR A 510 11.84 -4.29 -0.95
CA THR A 510 10.93 -3.66 -1.91
C THR A 510 11.46 -3.76 -3.34
N LEU A 511 12.76 -3.52 -3.53
CA LEU A 511 13.44 -3.71 -4.82
C LEU A 511 13.24 -5.12 -5.37
N ARG A 512 13.50 -6.16 -4.57
CA ARG A 512 13.33 -7.56 -5.01
C ARG A 512 11.88 -7.88 -5.37
N MET A 513 10.92 -7.41 -4.57
CA MET A 513 9.50 -7.57 -4.86
C MET A 513 9.13 -6.88 -6.18
N MET A 514 9.61 -5.66 -6.39
CA MET A 514 9.35 -4.89 -7.61
C MET A 514 9.96 -5.56 -8.86
N LEU A 515 11.21 -6.03 -8.76
CA LEU A 515 11.88 -6.73 -9.87
C LEU A 515 11.17 -8.03 -10.23
N LYS A 516 10.72 -8.79 -9.22
CA LYS A 516 9.90 -9.99 -9.42
C LYS A 516 8.58 -9.64 -10.11
N ASN A 517 7.89 -8.59 -9.67
CA ASN A 517 6.65 -8.16 -10.30
C ASN A 517 6.87 -7.67 -11.75
N ALA A 518 7.99 -7.00 -12.00
CA ALA A 518 8.36 -6.55 -13.34
C ALA A 518 8.89 -7.66 -14.27
N ALA A 519 9.03 -8.91 -13.79
CA ALA A 519 9.69 -10.01 -14.52
C ALA A 519 11.13 -9.68 -14.97
N ALA A 520 11.86 -8.90 -14.20
CA ALA A 520 13.27 -8.58 -14.45
C ALA A 520 14.17 -9.72 -13.94
N THR A 521 14.83 -10.44 -14.85
CA THR A 521 15.60 -11.66 -14.53
C THR A 521 17.11 -11.46 -14.60
N ASN A 522 17.59 -10.40 -15.25
CA ASN A 522 19.01 -10.11 -15.45
C ASN A 522 19.64 -9.23 -14.35
N VAL A 523 19.01 -9.16 -13.16
CA VAL A 523 19.40 -8.23 -12.09
C VAL A 523 20.03 -8.96 -10.90
N ASN A 524 21.26 -8.56 -10.56
CA ASN A 524 21.98 -8.96 -9.36
C ASN A 524 21.85 -7.88 -8.29
N VAL A 525 21.06 -8.17 -7.26
CA VAL A 525 20.79 -7.23 -6.16
C VAL A 525 21.85 -7.37 -5.06
N LEU A 526 22.47 -6.25 -4.68
CA LEU A 526 23.50 -6.15 -3.63
C LEU A 526 23.01 -5.21 -2.52
N CYS A 527 23.14 -5.65 -1.26
CA CYS A 527 22.81 -4.83 -0.09
C CYS A 527 24.13 -4.38 0.55
N ASP A 528 24.63 -3.22 0.15
CA ASP A 528 25.94 -2.71 0.57
C ASP A 528 26.03 -1.18 0.39
N ASP A 529 27.07 -0.56 0.95
CA ASP A 529 27.39 0.85 0.75
C ASP A 529 28.25 1.03 -0.51
N PHE A 530 27.71 1.73 -1.52
CA PHE A 530 28.41 1.97 -2.78
C PHE A 530 29.77 2.70 -2.63
N LEU A 531 29.95 3.49 -1.57
CA LEU A 531 31.22 4.16 -1.31
C LEU A 531 32.29 3.21 -0.75
N SER A 532 31.88 2.06 -0.19
CA SER A 532 32.78 1.08 0.41
C SER A 532 33.27 0.02 -0.57
N ILE A 533 32.61 -0.12 -1.73
CA ILE A 533 32.97 -1.15 -2.70
C ILE A 533 34.13 -0.73 -3.59
N ASP A 534 35.00 -1.69 -3.90
CA ASP A 534 35.98 -1.54 -4.97
C ASP A 534 35.32 -1.74 -6.33
N VAL A 535 34.98 -0.64 -7.00
CA VAL A 535 34.41 -0.63 -8.35
C VAL A 535 35.39 -1.08 -9.45
N THR A 536 36.68 -1.26 -9.11
CA THR A 536 37.72 -1.74 -10.02
C THR A 536 37.92 -3.26 -9.95
N ASP A 537 37.25 -3.94 -9.03
CA ASP A 537 37.23 -5.41 -8.92
C ASP A 537 36.87 -6.06 -10.26
N GLN A 538 37.51 -7.19 -10.56
CA GLN A 538 37.30 -7.98 -11.77
C GLN A 538 35.82 -8.33 -12.00
N LYS A 539 35.02 -8.48 -10.93
CA LYS A 539 33.58 -8.73 -11.03
C LYS A 539 32.80 -7.60 -11.71
N PHE A 540 33.30 -6.36 -11.64
CA PHE A 540 32.69 -5.18 -12.26
C PHE A 540 33.43 -4.70 -13.52
N ALA A 541 34.48 -5.40 -13.95
CA ALA A 541 35.32 -5.00 -15.08
C ALA A 541 34.58 -4.89 -16.43
N LYS A 542 33.36 -5.43 -16.52
CA LYS A 542 32.49 -5.40 -17.70
C LYS A 542 31.38 -4.35 -17.63
N VAL A 543 31.30 -3.57 -16.55
CA VAL A 543 30.35 -2.46 -16.41
C VAL A 543 30.67 -1.38 -17.43
N HIS A 544 29.74 -1.15 -18.36
CA HIS A 544 29.86 -0.14 -19.42
C HIS A 544 29.00 1.09 -19.18
N TYR A 545 27.96 0.96 -18.36
CA TYR A 545 26.97 2.00 -18.10
C TYR A 545 26.71 2.09 -16.59
N ALA A 546 26.58 3.30 -16.06
CA ALA A 546 26.23 3.50 -14.66
C ALA A 546 25.08 4.51 -14.53
N LEU A 547 24.14 4.20 -13.66
CA LEU A 547 23.06 5.07 -13.25
C LEU A 547 23.30 5.47 -11.79
N VAL A 548 23.35 6.78 -11.54
CA VAL A 548 23.59 7.39 -10.24
C VAL A 548 22.35 8.20 -9.88
N ASP A 549 21.43 7.57 -9.13
CA ASP A 549 20.21 8.20 -8.59
C ASP A 549 20.29 8.24 -7.05
N PRO A 550 21.17 9.08 -6.49
CA PRO A 550 21.49 9.06 -5.07
C PRO A 550 20.35 9.60 -4.19
N PRO A 551 20.43 9.37 -2.87
CA PRO A 551 19.54 10.04 -1.92
C PRO A 551 19.57 11.55 -2.12
N CYS A 552 18.38 12.12 -2.35
CA CYS A 552 18.13 13.56 -2.53
C CYS A 552 17.26 14.11 -1.40
N SER A 553 17.24 15.45 -1.27
CA SER A 553 16.26 16.15 -0.43
C SER A 553 14.83 15.79 -0.80
N GLY A 554 14.58 15.42 -2.08
CA GLY A 554 13.30 15.08 -2.70
C GLY A 554 12.24 16.17 -2.58
N SER A 555 12.71 17.43 -2.60
CA SER A 555 11.92 18.65 -2.63
C SER A 555 11.05 18.79 -3.89
N GLY A 556 11.42 18.11 -4.98
CA GLY A 556 10.66 18.08 -6.23
C GLY A 556 9.42 17.19 -6.23
N ILE A 557 9.24 16.31 -5.23
CA ILE A 557 8.11 15.37 -5.21
C ILE A 557 6.85 16.09 -4.69
N VAL A 558 5.82 16.18 -5.53
CA VAL A 558 4.57 16.92 -5.22
C VAL A 558 3.76 16.24 -4.12
N LYS A 559 3.76 14.91 -4.09
CA LYS A 559 2.97 14.09 -3.13
C LYS A 559 3.66 13.86 -1.79
N ARG A 560 4.80 14.50 -1.56
CA ARG A 560 5.61 14.23 -0.38
C ARG A 560 5.09 15.01 0.82
N MET A 561 4.58 14.29 1.82
CA MET A 561 4.12 14.87 3.09
C MET A 561 5.25 15.43 3.94
N ASP A 562 6.51 15.03 3.69
CA ASP A 562 7.71 15.50 4.40
C ASP A 562 7.89 17.03 4.34
N LYS A 563 7.31 17.72 3.34
CA LYS A 563 7.31 19.20 3.27
C LYS A 563 6.70 19.87 4.49
N TYR A 564 5.81 19.16 5.20
CA TYR A 564 5.18 19.65 6.42
C TYR A 564 5.97 19.27 7.68
N PHE A 565 6.98 18.41 7.63
CA PHE A 565 7.65 17.95 8.87
C PHE A 565 8.88 18.80 9.28
N ASP A 566 9.50 19.55 8.37
CA ASP A 566 10.77 20.25 8.63
C ASP A 566 10.57 21.77 8.83
N ASP A 567 10.46 22.22 10.10
CA ASP A 567 10.24 23.62 10.52
C ASP A 567 11.53 24.39 10.90
N SER A 568 12.71 23.98 10.44
CA SER A 568 13.90 24.82 10.66
C SER A 568 14.80 24.95 9.44
N ASP A 569 14.79 26.15 8.86
CA ASP A 569 15.65 26.57 7.75
C ASP A 569 17.14 26.23 7.98
N CYS A 570 17.61 26.27 9.24
CA CYS A 570 19.00 25.98 9.60
C CYS A 570 19.37 24.48 9.59
N THR A 571 18.41 23.57 9.84
CA THR A 571 18.65 22.12 9.70
C THR A 571 18.60 21.69 8.25
N ASP A 572 17.79 22.37 7.43
CA ASP A 572 17.62 22.04 6.02
C ASP A 572 18.88 22.38 5.22
N GLU A 573 19.51 23.55 5.41
CA GLU A 573 20.78 23.87 4.74
C GLU A 573 21.92 22.90 5.07
N ARG A 574 22.03 22.48 6.34
CA ARG A 574 23.06 21.50 6.76
C ARG A 574 22.81 20.12 6.16
N ARG A 575 21.55 19.69 6.14
CA ARG A 575 21.14 18.43 5.53
C ARG A 575 21.39 18.46 4.03
N LEU A 576 21.00 19.54 3.36
CA LEU A 576 21.16 19.75 1.93
C LEU A 576 22.64 19.72 1.53
N ARG A 577 23.50 20.39 2.31
CA ARG A 577 24.96 20.32 2.12
C ARG A 577 25.55 18.93 2.37
N SER A 578 25.05 18.21 3.36
CA SER A 578 25.48 16.83 3.61
C SER A 578 25.08 15.90 2.47
N LEU A 579 23.90 16.11 1.90
CA LEU A 579 23.40 15.35 0.75
C LEU A 579 24.20 15.67 -0.51
N SER A 580 24.45 16.95 -0.82
CA SER A 580 25.26 17.34 -1.99
C SER A 580 26.68 16.76 -1.94
N ASN A 581 27.33 16.80 -0.76
CA ASN A 581 28.64 16.17 -0.57
C ASN A 581 28.60 14.66 -0.81
N LEU A 582 27.58 13.97 -0.27
CA LEU A 582 27.39 12.53 -0.46
C LEU A 582 27.16 12.20 -1.95
N GLN A 583 26.36 13.00 -2.65
CA GLN A 583 26.07 12.87 -4.07
C GLN A 583 27.36 13.02 -4.91
N ALA A 584 28.18 14.03 -4.63
CA ALA A 584 29.46 14.23 -5.27
C ALA A 584 30.42 13.04 -5.05
N MET A 585 30.47 12.49 -3.82
CA MET A 585 31.29 11.30 -3.51
C MET A 585 30.84 10.07 -4.30
N ILE A 586 29.54 9.79 -4.34
CA ILE A 586 28.96 8.66 -5.08
C ILE A 586 29.24 8.81 -6.58
N LEU A 587 29.03 10.02 -7.11
CA LEU A 587 29.27 10.31 -8.52
C LEU A 587 30.74 10.14 -8.89
N LYS A 588 31.69 10.67 -8.10
CA LYS A 588 33.13 10.48 -8.27
C LYS A 588 33.54 9.01 -8.20
N GLN A 589 32.95 8.23 -7.29
CA GLN A 589 33.20 6.79 -7.19
C GLN A 589 32.75 6.04 -8.45
N ALA A 590 31.57 6.38 -9.00
CA ALA A 590 31.07 5.76 -10.21
C ALA A 590 31.97 6.02 -11.44
N PHE A 591 32.65 7.16 -11.53
CA PHE A 591 33.60 7.42 -12.62
C PHE A 591 34.82 6.49 -12.64
N LYS A 592 35.11 5.78 -11.54
CA LYS A 592 36.27 4.87 -11.44
C LYS A 592 36.04 3.50 -12.11
N PHE A 593 34.82 3.19 -12.58
CA PHE A 593 34.58 1.95 -13.33
C PHE A 593 35.48 1.88 -14.58
N PRO A 594 36.27 0.79 -14.78
CA PRO A 594 37.35 0.76 -15.77
C PRO A 594 36.86 0.85 -17.23
N LYS A 595 35.72 0.21 -17.54
CA LYS A 595 35.16 0.15 -18.90
C LYS A 595 33.91 1.03 -19.10
N LEU A 596 33.66 1.95 -18.17
CA LEU A 596 32.53 2.87 -18.26
C LEU A 596 32.56 3.67 -19.57
N LYS A 597 31.43 3.82 -20.23
CA LYS A 597 31.27 4.55 -21.50
C LYS A 597 30.32 5.74 -21.36
N ARG A 598 29.28 5.57 -20.56
CA ARG A 598 28.27 6.58 -20.27
C ARG A 598 27.79 6.44 -18.82
N LEU A 599 27.54 7.58 -18.20
CA LEU A 599 27.00 7.68 -16.85
C LEU A 599 25.85 8.67 -16.85
N VAL A 600 24.77 8.35 -16.14
CA VAL A 600 23.66 9.29 -15.93
C VAL A 600 23.53 9.57 -14.44
N TYR A 601 23.55 10.86 -14.10
CA TYR A 601 23.26 11.38 -12.77
C TYR A 601 21.84 11.93 -12.75
N SER A 602 21.05 11.60 -11.73
CA SER A 602 19.71 12.17 -11.56
C SER A 602 19.35 12.43 -10.11
N THR A 603 18.51 13.44 -9.87
CA THR A 603 17.93 13.70 -8.56
C THR A 603 16.45 14.07 -8.67
N CYS A 604 15.76 13.90 -7.56
CA CYS A 604 14.40 14.33 -7.31
C CYS A 604 14.30 15.73 -6.66
N SER A 605 15.34 16.56 -6.82
CA SER A 605 15.51 17.85 -6.14
C SER A 605 15.35 19.03 -7.09
N ILE A 606 14.81 20.14 -6.56
CA ILE A 606 14.76 21.43 -7.26
C ILE A 606 16.00 22.31 -6.97
N HIS A 607 16.78 21.97 -5.93
CA HIS A 607 17.89 22.79 -5.45
C HIS A 607 19.13 22.65 -6.34
N THR A 608 19.69 23.78 -6.78
CA THR A 608 20.93 23.82 -7.56
C THR A 608 22.12 23.19 -6.81
N GLN A 609 22.12 23.23 -5.48
CA GLN A 609 23.15 22.64 -4.62
C GLN A 609 23.28 21.11 -4.76
N GLU A 610 22.19 20.40 -5.07
CA GLU A 610 22.20 18.94 -5.31
C GLU A 610 22.32 18.60 -6.81
N ASN A 611 22.22 19.60 -7.67
CA ASN A 611 22.08 19.45 -9.11
C ASN A 611 23.32 19.98 -9.82
N GLU A 612 23.28 21.20 -10.34
CA GLU A 612 24.37 21.82 -11.08
C GLU A 612 25.64 21.97 -10.24
N ALA A 613 25.54 22.29 -8.95
CA ALA A 613 26.72 22.43 -8.09
C ALA A 613 27.50 21.10 -7.93
N VAL A 614 26.78 19.97 -7.83
CA VAL A 614 27.40 18.64 -7.77
C VAL A 614 28.09 18.32 -9.10
N VAL A 615 27.43 18.63 -10.22
CA VAL A 615 27.99 18.43 -11.56
C VAL A 615 29.24 19.29 -11.77
N GLU A 616 29.21 20.55 -11.34
CA GLU A 616 30.36 21.47 -11.39
C GLU A 616 31.52 20.96 -10.54
N GLU A 617 31.27 20.54 -9.30
CA GLU A 617 32.31 19.99 -8.42
C GLU A 617 33.03 18.78 -9.04
N VAL A 618 32.27 17.94 -9.74
CA VAL A 618 32.80 16.76 -10.42
C VAL A 618 33.53 17.12 -11.73
N LEU A 619 33.07 18.12 -12.47
CA LEU A 619 33.75 18.60 -13.67
C LEU A 619 35.00 19.44 -13.35
N ASN A 620 35.13 19.98 -12.14
CA ASN A 620 36.34 20.64 -11.67
C ASN A 620 37.44 19.64 -11.26
N ASP A 621 37.13 18.34 -11.14
CA ASP A 621 38.13 17.29 -10.94
C ASP A 621 38.84 17.01 -12.28
N GLU A 622 40.11 17.39 -12.39
CA GLU A 622 40.93 17.23 -13.59
C GLU A 622 40.94 15.79 -14.11
N THR A 623 40.94 14.80 -13.21
CA THR A 623 41.00 13.37 -13.60
C THR A 623 39.74 12.91 -14.33
N ILE A 624 38.62 13.57 -14.06
CA ILE A 624 37.32 13.30 -14.67
C ILE A 624 37.15 14.18 -15.91
N SER A 625 37.42 15.48 -15.81
CA SER A 625 37.19 16.45 -16.88
C SER A 625 38.09 16.22 -18.10
N GLU A 626 39.28 15.61 -17.94
CA GLU A 626 40.11 15.17 -19.06
C GLU A 626 39.45 14.07 -19.91
N LYS A 627 38.66 13.20 -19.29
CA LYS A 627 38.12 11.97 -19.92
C LYS A 627 36.64 12.07 -20.26
N TRP A 628 35.89 12.92 -19.58
CA TRP A 628 34.43 12.97 -19.62
C TRP A 628 33.93 14.36 -20.01
N GLU A 629 32.79 14.38 -20.67
CA GLU A 629 32.07 15.61 -21.01
C GLU A 629 30.55 15.39 -20.87
N LEU A 630 29.82 16.48 -20.65
CA LEU A 630 28.36 16.47 -20.67
C LEU A 630 27.84 16.36 -22.11
N GLU A 631 26.86 15.49 -22.30
CA GLU A 631 26.14 15.30 -23.55
C GLU A 631 24.85 16.15 -23.54
N ASN A 632 24.58 16.89 -24.61
CA ASN A 632 23.29 17.57 -24.79
C ASN A 632 22.20 16.51 -25.08
N ALA A 633 21.63 15.97 -24.01
CA ALA A 633 20.64 14.91 -24.04
C ALA A 633 19.23 15.47 -24.26
N LEU A 634 18.42 14.75 -25.04
CA LEU A 634 17.01 15.07 -25.36
C LEU A 634 16.78 16.55 -25.78
N PRO A 635 17.31 17.00 -26.94
CA PRO A 635 17.21 18.39 -27.40
C PRO A 635 15.77 18.96 -27.45
N ASN A 636 14.77 18.10 -27.68
CA ASN A 636 13.36 18.48 -27.78
C ASN A 636 12.71 18.82 -26.42
N TRP A 637 13.34 18.43 -25.31
CA TRP A 637 12.88 18.84 -23.99
C TRP A 637 13.27 20.31 -23.76
N SER A 638 12.34 21.20 -23.45
CA SER A 638 12.64 22.65 -23.38
C SER A 638 13.27 23.08 -22.06
N HIS A 639 12.90 22.45 -20.94
CA HIS A 639 13.34 22.84 -19.61
C HIS A 639 14.78 22.36 -19.31
N ARG A 640 15.69 23.32 -19.15
CA ARG A 640 17.14 23.10 -18.94
C ARG A 640 17.61 23.54 -17.57
N GLY A 641 18.87 23.23 -17.25
CA GLY A 641 19.53 23.69 -16.04
C GLY A 641 19.67 25.21 -15.98
N ASP A 642 20.13 25.71 -14.83
CA ASP A 642 20.28 27.15 -14.57
C ASP A 642 21.49 27.77 -15.30
N SER A 643 21.25 28.22 -16.53
CA SER A 643 22.27 28.83 -17.40
C SER A 643 22.75 30.21 -16.95
N LYS A 644 22.11 30.83 -15.95
CA LYS A 644 22.58 32.11 -15.39
C LYS A 644 23.81 31.93 -14.52
N HIS A 645 23.93 30.77 -13.89
CA HIS A 645 24.97 30.49 -12.89
C HIS A 645 25.98 29.43 -13.35
N TYR A 646 25.61 28.56 -14.29
CA TYR A 646 26.48 27.48 -14.77
C TYR A 646 26.52 27.43 -16.30
N GLU A 647 27.72 27.53 -16.88
CA GLU A 647 27.90 27.56 -18.35
C GLU A 647 27.45 26.27 -19.05
N PHE A 648 27.49 25.14 -18.36
CA PHE A 648 27.13 23.82 -18.91
C PHE A 648 25.65 23.44 -18.70
N ALA A 649 24.86 24.32 -18.06
CA ALA A 649 23.51 23.98 -17.61
C ALA A 649 22.53 23.71 -18.77
N ASP A 650 22.81 24.26 -19.96
CA ASP A 650 22.09 24.02 -21.20
C ASP A 650 22.14 22.56 -21.67
N LYS A 651 23.12 21.79 -21.19
CA LYS A 651 23.26 20.34 -21.42
C LYS A 651 22.55 19.49 -20.36
N CYS A 652 22.11 20.10 -19.26
CA CYS A 652 21.41 19.41 -18.18
C CYS A 652 19.89 19.57 -18.36
N ILE A 653 19.14 18.56 -17.94
CA ILE A 653 17.68 18.54 -18.03
C ILE A 653 17.10 18.84 -16.65
N ARG A 654 16.14 19.76 -16.59
CA ARG A 654 15.28 19.99 -15.42
C ARG A 654 13.83 19.65 -15.78
N ALA A 655 13.06 19.25 -14.78
CA ALA A 655 11.63 19.03 -14.89
C ALA A 655 10.91 19.69 -13.72
N SER A 656 9.68 20.16 -13.92
CA SER A 656 8.84 20.72 -12.86
C SER A 656 7.34 20.35 -13.02
N PRO A 657 6.57 20.44 -11.92
CA PRO A 657 5.12 20.29 -11.94
C PRO A 657 4.41 21.27 -12.87
N THR A 658 4.84 22.53 -12.87
CA THR A 658 4.17 23.62 -13.58
C THR A 658 4.51 23.63 -15.06
N SER A 659 5.77 23.38 -15.41
CA SER A 659 6.23 23.45 -16.80
C SER A 659 6.01 22.13 -17.53
N ASP A 660 6.30 21.00 -16.89
CA ASP A 660 6.42 19.71 -17.58
C ASP A 660 5.35 18.68 -17.18
N LEU A 661 4.47 19.04 -16.23
CA LEU A 661 3.47 18.15 -15.63
C LEU A 661 4.08 16.90 -14.97
N THR A 662 5.28 17.01 -14.40
CA THR A 662 5.99 15.91 -13.74
C THR A 662 6.44 16.31 -12.34
N ASN A 663 7.00 15.39 -11.55
CA ASN A 663 7.73 15.80 -10.36
C ASN A 663 8.95 16.66 -10.71
N GLY A 664 9.37 17.51 -9.77
CA GLY A 664 10.65 18.22 -9.84
C GLY A 664 11.81 17.24 -9.96
N PHE A 665 12.61 17.37 -11.01
CA PHE A 665 13.66 16.39 -11.34
C PHE A 665 14.84 17.04 -12.06
N PHE A 666 16.02 16.44 -11.93
CA PHE A 666 17.25 16.85 -12.60
C PHE A 666 17.96 15.65 -13.22
N VAL A 667 18.52 15.82 -14.41
CA VAL A 667 19.33 14.79 -15.09
C VAL A 667 20.55 15.39 -15.78
N ALA A 668 21.72 14.80 -15.57
CA ALA A 668 22.96 15.10 -16.28
C ALA A 668 23.54 13.82 -16.90
N VAL A 669 23.90 13.89 -18.20
CA VAL A 669 24.42 12.74 -18.95
C VAL A 669 25.88 12.97 -19.28
N PHE A 670 26.74 12.06 -18.82
CA PHE A 670 28.18 12.10 -19.07
C PHE A 670 28.58 11.03 -20.08
N ARG A 671 29.44 11.40 -21.04
CA ARG A 671 30.04 10.47 -22.00
C ARG A 671 31.56 10.64 -22.05
N LYS A 672 32.27 9.60 -22.47
CA LYS A 672 33.72 9.72 -22.72
C LYS A 672 33.99 10.64 -23.90
N LYS A 673 34.97 11.54 -23.75
CA LYS A 673 35.48 12.39 -24.84
C LYS A 673 36.04 11.52 -25.97
N LYS A 674 35.78 11.90 -27.21
CA LYS A 674 36.39 11.24 -28.38
C LYS A 674 37.89 11.57 -28.38
N LYS A 675 38.77 10.56 -28.43
CA LYS A 675 40.20 10.81 -28.64
C LYS A 675 40.36 11.47 -30.02
N HIS A 676 40.90 12.68 -30.08
CA HIS A 676 41.41 13.24 -31.33
C HIS A 676 42.58 12.37 -31.77
N HIS A 677 42.38 11.56 -32.81
CA HIS A 677 43.50 11.01 -33.55
C HIS A 677 44.14 12.18 -34.29
N ASN A 678 45.23 12.72 -33.74
CA ASN A 678 46.17 13.48 -34.56
C ASN A 678 46.70 12.50 -35.61
N ALA A 679 46.24 12.67 -36.85
CA ALA A 679 46.89 12.03 -37.98
C ALA A 679 48.36 12.49 -38.00
N PRO A 680 49.35 11.58 -38.06
CA PRO A 680 50.73 12.00 -38.23
C PRO A 680 50.86 12.72 -39.57
N SER A 681 51.37 13.94 -39.51
CA SER A 681 51.67 14.85 -40.61
C SER A 681 52.65 14.27 -41.63
#